data_AF-A0AAE0FN96-F1
#
_entry.id   AF-A0AAE0FN96-F1
#
_cell.length_a   1.000
_cell.length_b   1.000
_cell.length_c   1.000
_cell.angle_alpha   90.00
_cell.angle_beta   90.00
_cell.angle_gamma   90.00
#
_symmetry.space_group_name_H-M   'P 1'
#
loop_
_entity.id
_entity.type
_entity.pdbx_description
1 polymer ?
#
loop_
_entity_poly.entity_id
_entity_poly.type
_entity_poly.pdbx_seq_one_letter_code
_entity_poly.pdbx_strand_id
1 'polypeptide(L)'
;MSSGVPSAATSGNEPNIDIVRSKKEGEVPSFTSTRRLLRDLHELAQEPLPGVTITVTETNIFCMIVTLTPQEGPLHGQSFDMELRFPCKYPAEPPNLRLLTDDLSGHPNVYGRWVCLNMLRGGHIRGFDTVSSGWSPAYSLSSILMQLQSFLFAENVPQDDGDTAENLLVMQVPKRVSTFALCELLDGVSTHETSSPTLEACDVPSSTSSCKSAVALPEIPSPLWNDLPDELLLKICESLVAMSDLSALFRTCKRLYALAIEHCVWVRRGLRCFYHRAWFTEDVLGCGLFVERHSRSGGLKSVTLHVDMLSRSAYFHNNVRRNPFNGEAYNEWLPLLLSPPHARQALPLVQASLARVASAAGRSVVDPEAPPRGGPMDGRDDFKPWHTLEVLPKLMNQMVVSFMQSSASGEPGLASERALKAFCACHHLLLRLAAEHPELVDAADYWTGEFCKHDSRRNKAVIHDLGELLTLLTISSKCNWEDLGEAFVREAMCRNARWYLLGGHPELAVIEPGPDSAYRLRRTFEMTQVSRQLLMFQEPPAQILEHYDRSYGHPRVGMAARLQQACRQMSAVDSWEGYLEHLGVMRGAGQAAVSAMLRESVQLSEKRGYHKREDVLRRIGDHTKTWDDLCELRRKKDPQMASEGGIPKAASPVAPAAARSTPSSPVARQLSAGSIRQLVCAVREKSHKTTDLRKIGNITPKPRKLFVAGLPFRVSDANLQHAYMPFGEVTEAKVVKDASTGKSRGFGFVTFKDPECAAAAKEHTNGSVLDNRKVKVDFAR
;
A
#
# COMPACT_ATOMS: atom_id res chain seq x y z
N MET A 1 -50.03 -3.32 -65.38
CA MET A 1 -49.28 -4.10 -64.38
C MET A 1 -48.21 -3.17 -63.80
N SER A 2 -48.17 -3.05 -62.48
CA SER A 2 -47.92 -1.81 -61.72
C SER A 2 -46.52 -1.20 -61.83
N SER A 3 -46.51 0.11 -62.05
CA SER A 3 -45.47 1.08 -61.67
C SER A 3 -45.44 1.31 -60.15
N GLY A 4 -44.25 1.58 -59.59
CA GLY A 4 -44.00 1.59 -58.15
C GLY A 4 -44.27 2.89 -57.37
N VAL A 5 -44.07 2.77 -56.05
CA VAL A 5 -43.81 3.82 -55.03
C VAL A 5 -42.91 3.18 -53.93
N PRO A 6 -41.96 3.90 -53.30
CA PRO A 6 -40.84 3.30 -52.54
C PRO A 6 -40.96 3.36 -50.99
N SER A 7 -40.13 2.51 -50.35
CA SER A 7 -39.38 2.67 -49.09
C SER A 7 -40.07 3.12 -47.78
N ALA A 8 -39.98 2.26 -46.76
CA ALA A 8 -39.50 2.63 -45.42
C ALA A 8 -38.94 1.40 -44.71
N ALA A 9 -37.62 1.31 -44.63
CA ALA A 9 -36.90 0.32 -43.82
C ALA A 9 -36.88 0.77 -42.35
N THR A 10 -37.26 -0.11 -41.43
CA THR A 10 -36.88 -0.04 -40.02
C THR A 10 -36.31 -1.40 -39.63
N SER A 11 -34.98 -1.50 -39.72
CA SER A 11 -34.20 -2.61 -39.19
C SER A 11 -33.95 -2.37 -37.70
N GLY A 12 -34.72 -3.04 -36.83
CA GLY A 12 -34.35 -3.23 -35.43
C GLY A 12 -33.47 -4.48 -35.31
N ASN A 13 -32.16 -4.29 -35.33
CA ASN A 13 -31.21 -5.32 -34.91
C ASN A 13 -31.18 -5.34 -33.37
N GLU A 14 -31.93 -6.24 -32.75
CA GLU A 14 -31.62 -6.67 -31.38
C GLU A 14 -30.38 -7.57 -31.41
N PRO A 15 -29.30 -7.25 -30.65
CA PRO A 15 -28.15 -8.14 -30.55
C PRO A 15 -28.51 -9.35 -29.68
N ASN A 16 -28.60 -10.49 -30.35
CA ASN A 16 -28.63 -11.83 -29.80
C ASN A 16 -27.35 -12.05 -28.95
N ILE A 17 -27.47 -12.03 -27.62
CA ILE A 17 -26.37 -12.33 -26.70
C ILE A 17 -26.83 -13.40 -25.70
N ASP A 18 -26.06 -14.48 -25.67
CA ASP A 18 -26.25 -15.71 -24.93
C ASP A 18 -26.70 -15.51 -23.48
N ILE A 19 -28.00 -15.71 -23.26
CA ILE A 19 -28.54 -16.05 -21.95
C ILE A 19 -27.91 -17.38 -21.57
N VAL A 20 -26.97 -17.36 -20.62
CA VAL A 20 -26.66 -18.54 -19.81
C VAL A 20 -27.94 -18.91 -19.08
N ARG A 21 -28.77 -19.71 -19.75
CA ARG A 21 -29.85 -20.47 -19.12
C ARG A 21 -29.16 -21.39 -18.13
N SER A 22 -29.15 -21.02 -16.85
CA SER A 22 -28.85 -21.97 -15.78
C SER A 22 -30.01 -22.96 -15.65
N LYS A 23 -30.20 -23.80 -16.67
CA LYS A 23 -30.90 -25.08 -16.54
C LYS A 23 -29.95 -26.06 -15.87
N LYS A 24 -29.75 -25.89 -14.57
CA LYS A 24 -29.26 -26.93 -13.66
C LYS A 24 -30.00 -26.77 -12.34
N GLU A 25 -31.29 -27.10 -12.35
CA GLU A 25 -31.96 -27.54 -11.13
C GLU A 25 -31.22 -28.80 -10.66
N GLY A 26 -30.43 -28.71 -9.58
CA GLY A 26 -29.78 -29.86 -8.98
C GLY A 26 -28.40 -29.67 -8.34
N GLU A 27 -27.73 -28.53 -8.46
CA GLU A 27 -26.47 -28.32 -7.70
C GLU A 27 -26.80 -27.85 -6.27
N VAL A 28 -26.52 -28.69 -5.27
CA VAL A 28 -26.64 -28.34 -3.86
C VAL A 28 -25.50 -27.39 -3.49
N PRO A 29 -25.77 -26.27 -2.78
CA PRO A 29 -24.71 -25.37 -2.35
C PRO A 29 -23.66 -26.07 -1.49
N SER A 30 -22.39 -25.78 -1.75
CA SER A 30 -21.31 -26.35 -0.94
C SER A 30 -21.37 -25.85 0.51
N PHE A 31 -20.88 -26.64 1.46
CA PHE A 31 -20.73 -26.20 2.86
C PHE A 31 -19.92 -24.89 2.95
N THR A 32 -18.89 -24.76 2.11
CA THR A 32 -18.04 -23.58 2.03
C THR A 32 -18.80 -22.34 1.58
N SER A 33 -19.62 -22.46 0.53
CA SER A 33 -20.45 -21.36 0.02
C SER A 33 -21.51 -20.94 1.03
N THR A 34 -22.13 -21.92 1.68
CA THR A 34 -23.13 -21.68 2.75
C THR A 34 -22.49 -20.93 3.91
N ARG A 35 -21.33 -21.40 4.40
CA ARG A 35 -20.58 -20.74 5.48
C ARG A 35 -20.12 -19.34 5.10
N ARG A 36 -19.70 -19.13 3.84
CA ARG A 36 -19.32 -17.81 3.33
C ARG A 36 -20.49 -16.83 3.38
N LEU A 37 -21.67 -17.25 2.93
CA LEU A 37 -22.87 -16.39 2.87
C LEU A 37 -23.45 -16.12 4.26
N LEU A 38 -23.43 -17.11 5.16
CA LEU A 38 -23.77 -16.90 6.57
C LEU A 38 -22.87 -15.87 7.25
N ARG A 39 -21.57 -15.84 6.90
CA ARG A 39 -20.65 -14.81 7.39
C ARG A 39 -20.98 -13.43 6.87
N ASP A 40 -21.35 -13.31 5.58
CA ASP A 40 -21.81 -12.03 5.03
C ASP A 40 -23.07 -11.52 5.72
N LEU A 41 -24.07 -12.40 5.91
CA LEU A 41 -25.30 -12.07 6.62
C LEU A 41 -25.02 -11.68 8.07
N HIS A 42 -24.13 -12.40 8.76
CA HIS A 42 -23.73 -12.06 10.11
C HIS A 42 -23.00 -10.71 10.15
N GLU A 43 -22.06 -10.44 9.24
CA GLU A 43 -21.37 -9.15 9.14
C GLU A 43 -22.37 -8.01 8.92
N LEU A 44 -23.34 -8.17 8.02
CA LEU A 44 -24.37 -7.17 7.76
C LEU A 44 -25.36 -7.00 8.93
N ALA A 45 -25.71 -8.07 9.64
CA ALA A 45 -26.57 -7.97 10.82
C ALA A 45 -25.89 -7.20 11.97
N GLN A 46 -24.57 -7.26 12.05
CA GLN A 46 -23.78 -6.53 13.04
C GLN A 46 -23.53 -5.07 12.63
N GLU A 47 -23.39 -4.81 11.33
CA GLU A 47 -23.26 -3.47 10.75
C GLU A 47 -24.33 -3.24 9.68
N PRO A 48 -25.58 -2.93 10.08
CA PRO A 48 -26.66 -2.71 9.13
C PRO A 48 -26.39 -1.47 8.27
N LEU A 49 -26.61 -1.61 6.97
CA LEU A 49 -26.46 -0.50 6.03
C LEU A 49 -27.70 0.41 6.06
N PRO A 50 -27.53 1.75 6.14
CA PRO A 50 -28.64 2.68 6.03
C PRO A 50 -29.42 2.46 4.73
N GLY A 51 -30.75 2.43 4.83
CA GLY A 51 -31.62 2.25 3.67
C GLY A 51 -31.56 0.87 3.03
N VAL A 52 -31.06 -0.16 3.72
CA VAL A 52 -31.12 -1.55 3.24
C VAL A 52 -32.00 -2.36 4.17
N THR A 53 -32.98 -3.04 3.60
CA THR A 53 -33.68 -4.14 4.28
C THR A 53 -33.44 -5.42 3.51
N ILE A 54 -33.15 -6.52 4.21
CA ILE A 54 -33.01 -7.84 3.61
C ILE A 54 -34.01 -8.79 4.24
N THR A 55 -34.73 -9.49 3.38
CA THR A 55 -35.59 -10.62 3.75
C THR A 55 -34.99 -11.88 3.17
N VAL A 56 -34.77 -12.88 4.04
CA VAL A 56 -34.24 -14.19 3.69
C VAL A 56 -35.22 -15.25 4.16
N THR A 57 -35.43 -16.30 3.37
CA THR A 57 -36.24 -17.45 3.80
C THR A 57 -35.43 -18.38 4.69
N GLU A 58 -36.07 -18.99 5.70
CA GLU A 58 -35.41 -19.96 6.58
C GLU A 58 -34.93 -21.22 5.82
N THR A 59 -35.56 -21.53 4.68
CA THR A 59 -35.25 -22.71 3.87
C THR A 59 -34.18 -22.46 2.81
N ASN A 60 -33.97 -21.21 2.38
CA ASN A 60 -33.01 -20.88 1.33
C ASN A 60 -32.36 -19.50 1.53
N ILE A 61 -31.13 -19.51 2.06
CA ILE A 61 -30.32 -18.29 2.20
C ILE A 61 -29.66 -17.82 0.89
N PHE A 62 -29.68 -18.62 -0.17
CA PHE A 62 -29.10 -18.28 -1.48
C PHE A 62 -30.05 -17.44 -2.34
N CYS A 63 -31.26 -17.18 -1.87
CA CYS A 63 -32.21 -16.26 -2.51
C CYS A 63 -32.65 -15.23 -1.47
N MET A 64 -32.38 -13.96 -1.75
CA MET A 64 -32.68 -12.86 -0.83
C MET A 64 -33.52 -11.81 -1.54
N ILE A 65 -34.52 -11.29 -0.85
CA ILE A 65 -35.20 -10.06 -1.28
C ILE A 65 -34.55 -8.90 -0.55
N VAL A 66 -34.08 -7.93 -1.31
CA VAL A 66 -33.46 -6.71 -0.80
C VAL A 66 -34.31 -5.53 -1.19
N THR A 67 -34.61 -4.69 -0.21
CA THR A 67 -35.23 -3.39 -0.43
C THR A 67 -34.17 -2.32 -0.21
N LEU A 68 -33.89 -1.54 -1.25
CA LEU A 68 -33.02 -0.36 -1.16
C LEU A 68 -33.86 0.91 -1.09
N THR A 69 -33.57 1.76 -0.11
CA THR A 69 -34.20 3.05 0.12
C THR A 69 -33.13 4.15 0.08
N PRO A 70 -33.05 4.97 -0.99
CA PRO A 70 -32.03 5.99 -1.12
C PRO A 70 -32.10 7.01 0.02
N GLN A 71 -30.96 7.26 0.66
CA GLN A 71 -30.86 8.17 1.80
C GLN A 71 -30.74 9.63 1.38
N GLU A 72 -30.32 9.89 0.15
CA GLU A 72 -30.17 11.22 -0.44
C GLU A 72 -30.45 11.16 -1.95
N GLY A 73 -30.51 12.32 -2.63
CA GLY A 73 -30.68 12.39 -4.08
C GLY A 73 -32.14 12.42 -4.57
N PRO A 74 -32.35 12.39 -5.89
CA PRO A 74 -33.67 12.61 -6.51
C PRO A 74 -34.72 11.54 -6.18
N LEU A 75 -34.27 10.34 -5.79
CA LEU A 75 -35.11 9.20 -5.43
C LEU A 75 -35.19 8.97 -3.92
N HIS A 76 -34.80 9.97 -3.11
CA HIS A 76 -34.82 9.89 -1.65
C HIS A 76 -36.17 9.42 -1.10
N GLY A 77 -36.11 8.42 -0.21
CA GLY A 77 -37.28 7.87 0.48
C GLY A 77 -38.15 6.90 -0.34
N GLN A 78 -37.84 6.67 -1.63
CA GLN A 78 -38.49 5.63 -2.42
C GLN A 78 -37.89 4.26 -2.10
N SER A 79 -38.66 3.18 -2.22
CA SER A 79 -38.19 1.82 -1.94
C SER A 79 -38.16 1.00 -3.23
N PHE A 80 -37.03 0.32 -3.45
CA PHE A 80 -36.78 -0.48 -4.63
C PHE A 80 -36.49 -1.91 -4.23
N ASP A 81 -37.41 -2.80 -4.58
CA ASP A 81 -37.33 -4.22 -4.28
C ASP A 81 -36.58 -4.94 -5.40
N MET A 82 -35.65 -5.79 -4.97
CA MET A 82 -34.82 -6.58 -5.87
C MET A 82 -34.54 -7.95 -5.27
N GLU A 83 -34.39 -8.92 -6.15
CA GLU A 83 -34.04 -10.28 -5.81
C GLU A 83 -32.55 -10.51 -6.10
N LEU A 84 -31.81 -10.95 -5.09
CA LEU A 84 -30.43 -11.41 -5.20
C LEU A 84 -30.38 -12.93 -5.10
N ARG A 85 -29.94 -13.59 -6.18
CA ARG A 85 -29.74 -15.05 -6.23
C ARG A 85 -28.26 -15.39 -6.26
N PHE A 86 -27.77 -16.03 -5.20
CA PHE A 86 -26.39 -16.47 -5.06
C PHE A 86 -26.19 -17.84 -5.73
N PRO A 87 -25.12 -18.03 -6.52
CA PRO A 87 -24.82 -19.33 -7.10
C PRO A 87 -24.28 -20.30 -6.04
N CYS A 88 -24.43 -21.61 -6.29
CA CYS A 88 -23.92 -22.67 -5.41
C CYS A 88 -22.40 -22.67 -5.24
N LYS A 89 -21.69 -21.97 -6.13
CA LYS A 89 -20.24 -21.76 -6.12
C LYS A 89 -19.80 -20.41 -5.53
N TYR A 90 -20.72 -19.64 -4.94
CA TYR A 90 -20.38 -18.39 -4.27
C TYR A 90 -19.23 -18.60 -3.26
N PRO A 91 -18.18 -17.76 -3.23
CA PRO A 91 -18.01 -16.48 -3.94
C PRO A 91 -17.19 -16.56 -5.24
N ALA A 92 -16.94 -17.75 -5.81
CA ALA A 92 -16.24 -17.84 -7.09
C ALA A 92 -16.98 -17.13 -8.23
N GLU A 93 -18.31 -17.17 -8.19
CA GLU A 93 -19.21 -16.59 -9.18
C GLU A 93 -20.09 -15.50 -8.52
N PRO A 94 -20.44 -14.42 -9.26
CA PRO A 94 -21.27 -13.34 -8.75
C PRO A 94 -22.72 -13.79 -8.48
N PRO A 95 -23.44 -13.10 -7.58
CA PRO A 95 -24.88 -13.23 -7.51
C PRO A 95 -25.55 -12.65 -8.76
N ASN A 96 -26.71 -13.20 -9.12
CA ASN A 96 -27.60 -12.61 -10.10
C ASN A 96 -28.55 -11.63 -9.41
N LEU A 97 -28.75 -10.46 -10.02
CA LEU A 97 -29.66 -9.43 -9.55
C LEU A 97 -30.84 -9.29 -10.52
N ARG A 98 -32.05 -9.33 -9.97
CA ARG A 98 -33.30 -9.09 -10.70
C ARG A 98 -34.11 -8.02 -10.00
N LEU A 99 -34.43 -6.93 -10.69
CA LEU A 99 -35.35 -5.91 -10.16
C LEU A 99 -36.77 -6.48 -10.11
N LEU A 100 -37.44 -6.27 -8.98
CA LEU A 100 -38.85 -6.60 -8.79
C LEU A 100 -39.73 -5.35 -8.96
N THR A 101 -39.17 -4.17 -8.73
CA THR A 101 -39.83 -2.89 -9.01
C THR A 101 -39.64 -2.49 -10.48
N ASP A 102 -40.75 -2.32 -11.20
CA ASP A 102 -40.75 -1.98 -12.64
C ASP A 102 -40.48 -0.47 -12.92
N ASP A 103 -40.50 0.37 -11.88
CA ASP A 103 -40.39 1.84 -11.98
C ASP A 103 -38.96 2.36 -12.26
N LEU A 104 -37.95 1.48 -12.27
CA LEU A 104 -36.57 1.80 -12.70
C LEU A 104 -36.32 1.57 -14.19
N SER A 105 -37.33 1.22 -14.98
CA SER A 105 -37.23 0.98 -16.43
C SER A 105 -36.68 2.14 -17.25
N GLY A 106 -36.72 3.37 -16.72
CA GLY A 106 -36.12 4.55 -17.36
C GLY A 106 -34.63 4.73 -17.06
N HIS A 107 -34.04 4.03 -16.08
CA HIS A 107 -32.66 4.25 -15.63
C HIS A 107 -31.64 3.79 -16.70
N PRO A 108 -30.53 4.53 -16.95
CA PRO A 108 -29.65 4.30 -18.10
C PRO A 108 -28.97 2.92 -18.08
N ASN A 109 -28.70 2.40 -16.87
CA ASN A 109 -28.10 1.09 -16.67
C ASN A 109 -29.12 -0.01 -16.29
N VAL A 110 -30.42 0.20 -16.53
CA VAL A 110 -31.48 -0.80 -16.27
C VAL A 110 -32.16 -1.15 -17.58
N TYR A 111 -32.14 -2.44 -17.94
CA TYR A 111 -32.76 -2.96 -19.15
C TYR A 111 -33.86 -3.95 -18.77
N GLY A 112 -35.10 -3.48 -18.78
CA GLY A 112 -36.23 -4.23 -18.23
C GLY A 112 -36.04 -4.47 -16.73
N ARG A 113 -35.82 -5.73 -16.33
CA ARG A 113 -35.58 -6.13 -14.93
C ARG A 113 -34.11 -6.42 -14.61
N TRP A 114 -33.23 -6.23 -15.57
CA TRP A 114 -31.80 -6.50 -15.43
C TRP A 114 -31.03 -5.20 -15.19
N VAL A 115 -30.06 -5.25 -14.26
CA VAL A 115 -29.14 -4.15 -13.98
C VAL A 115 -27.80 -4.43 -14.65
N CYS A 116 -27.40 -3.53 -15.53
CA CYS A 116 -26.10 -3.54 -16.18
C CYS A 116 -25.05 -3.00 -15.22
N LEU A 117 -24.32 -3.91 -14.57
CA LEU A 117 -23.27 -3.54 -13.63
C LEU A 117 -22.06 -4.46 -13.76
N ASN A 118 -20.92 -3.90 -14.14
CA ASN A 118 -19.66 -4.64 -14.30
C ASN A 118 -19.31 -5.53 -13.10
N MET A 119 -19.58 -5.10 -11.85
CA MET A 119 -19.27 -5.90 -10.66
C MET A 119 -20.03 -7.24 -10.58
N LEU A 120 -21.19 -7.36 -11.25
CA LEU A 120 -22.03 -8.56 -11.24
C LEU A 120 -21.77 -9.46 -12.45
N ARG A 121 -20.83 -9.09 -13.33
CA ARG A 121 -20.45 -9.89 -14.49
C ARG A 121 -19.31 -10.84 -14.13
N GLY A 122 -19.44 -12.11 -14.50
CA GLY A 122 -18.35 -13.07 -14.44
C GLY A 122 -17.23 -12.62 -15.37
N GLY A 123 -16.02 -12.41 -14.84
CA GLY A 123 -14.91 -11.82 -15.59
C GLY A 123 -14.55 -12.63 -16.84
N HIS A 124 -14.95 -12.15 -18.02
CA HIS A 124 -14.35 -12.53 -19.29
C HIS A 124 -13.50 -11.36 -19.77
N ILE A 125 -12.18 -11.45 -19.55
CA ILE A 125 -11.21 -10.55 -20.17
C ILE A 125 -11.12 -10.94 -21.65
N ARG A 126 -11.85 -10.24 -22.52
CA ARG A 126 -11.51 -10.20 -23.95
C ARG A 126 -10.52 -9.06 -24.16
N GLY A 127 -9.38 -9.44 -24.73
CA GLY A 127 -8.27 -8.66 -25.29
C GLY A 127 -8.26 -7.12 -25.17
N PHE A 128 -7.09 -6.64 -24.72
CA PHE A 128 -6.51 -5.30 -24.85
C PHE A 128 -7.18 -4.16 -24.04
N ASP A 129 -6.36 -3.67 -23.10
CA ASP A 129 -6.43 -2.44 -22.29
C ASP A 129 -7.48 -2.32 -21.17
N THR A 130 -6.92 -2.08 -19.97
CA THR A 130 -7.48 -1.59 -18.70
C THR A 130 -8.01 -2.62 -17.68
N VAL A 131 -7.31 -2.64 -16.54
CA VAL A 131 -7.66 -3.06 -15.16
C VAL A 131 -8.97 -3.82 -15.00
N SER A 132 -8.87 -5.13 -14.74
CA SER A 132 -9.87 -6.02 -14.10
C SER A 132 -11.25 -5.42 -13.77
N SER A 133 -12.04 -5.11 -14.80
CA SER A 133 -13.45 -4.80 -14.63
C SER A 133 -14.20 -6.12 -14.45
N GLY A 134 -14.94 -6.28 -13.35
CA GLY A 134 -15.71 -7.51 -13.12
C GLY A 134 -15.96 -7.90 -11.66
N TRP A 135 -16.57 -9.07 -11.50
CA TRP A 135 -16.75 -9.74 -10.21
C TRP A 135 -15.40 -10.06 -9.54
N SER A 136 -15.33 -9.78 -8.24
CA SER A 136 -14.22 -10.21 -7.38
C SER A 136 -14.78 -11.05 -6.23
N PRO A 137 -14.21 -12.25 -5.95
CA PRO A 137 -14.58 -13.04 -4.78
C PRO A 137 -14.33 -12.35 -3.43
N ALA A 138 -13.60 -11.24 -3.42
CA ALA A 138 -13.38 -10.42 -2.23
C ALA A 138 -14.59 -9.54 -1.87
N TYR A 139 -15.56 -9.36 -2.77
CA TYR A 139 -16.77 -8.61 -2.47
C TYR A 139 -17.59 -9.32 -1.37
N SER A 140 -17.90 -8.57 -0.31
CA SER A 140 -18.88 -8.94 0.69
C SER A 140 -20.29 -8.52 0.28
N LEU A 141 -21.31 -9.13 0.87
CA LEU A 141 -22.70 -8.69 0.69
C LEU A 141 -22.84 -7.19 0.97
N SER A 142 -22.27 -6.69 2.07
CA SER A 142 -22.30 -5.26 2.38
C SER A 142 -21.67 -4.41 1.28
N SER A 143 -20.53 -4.84 0.71
CA SER A 143 -19.89 -4.10 -0.40
C SER A 143 -20.72 -4.12 -1.69
N ILE A 144 -21.41 -5.23 -1.98
CA ILE A 144 -22.32 -5.35 -3.12
C ILE A 144 -23.49 -4.36 -2.97
N LEU A 145 -24.12 -4.34 -1.79
CA LEU A 145 -25.26 -3.48 -1.53
C LEU A 145 -24.91 -2.00 -1.48
N MET A 146 -23.76 -1.64 -0.90
CA MET A 146 -23.25 -0.27 -0.93
C MET A 146 -22.97 0.19 -2.37
N GLN A 147 -22.35 -0.66 -3.19
CA GLN A 147 -22.08 -0.33 -4.60
C GLN A 147 -23.38 -0.21 -5.41
N LEU A 148 -24.35 -1.10 -5.18
CA LEU A 148 -25.67 -1.00 -5.81
C LEU A 148 -26.39 0.31 -5.46
N GLN A 149 -26.41 0.69 -4.17
CA GLN A 149 -26.96 1.98 -3.76
C GLN A 149 -26.25 3.15 -4.43
N SER A 150 -24.91 3.15 -4.40
CA SER A 150 -24.10 4.22 -5.01
C SER A 150 -24.29 4.29 -6.52
N PHE A 151 -24.53 3.17 -7.19
CA PHE A 151 -24.64 3.10 -8.64
C PHE A 151 -26.02 3.51 -9.13
N LEU A 152 -27.09 3.01 -8.51
CA LEU A 152 -28.46 3.23 -8.95
C LEU A 152 -29.02 4.60 -8.56
N PHE A 153 -28.50 5.22 -7.50
CA PHE A 153 -29.11 6.42 -6.91
C PHE A 153 -28.19 7.65 -6.89
N ALA A 154 -27.01 7.57 -7.48
CA ALA A 154 -26.12 8.73 -7.63
C ALA A 154 -26.71 9.75 -8.61
N GLU A 155 -26.72 11.03 -8.23
CA GLU A 155 -27.23 12.13 -9.07
C GLU A 155 -26.63 12.13 -10.49
N ASN A 156 -25.34 11.81 -10.61
CA ASN A 156 -24.68 11.54 -11.89
C ASN A 156 -24.34 10.04 -11.94
N VAL A 157 -25.09 9.29 -12.74
CA VAL A 157 -24.98 7.84 -12.85
C VAL A 157 -23.81 7.50 -13.78
N PRO A 158 -22.78 6.78 -13.30
CA PRO A 158 -21.69 6.30 -14.14
C PRO A 158 -22.21 5.34 -15.21
N GLN A 159 -21.77 5.50 -16.45
CA GLN A 159 -22.07 4.54 -17.52
C GLN A 159 -21.06 3.37 -17.50
N ASP A 160 -21.49 2.19 -17.96
CA ASP A 160 -20.70 0.95 -17.95
C ASP A 160 -19.36 1.07 -18.74
N ASP A 161 -19.33 1.93 -19.75
CA ASP A 161 -18.16 2.22 -20.60
C ASP A 161 -17.24 3.33 -20.03
N GLY A 162 -17.54 3.89 -18.86
CA GLY A 162 -16.64 4.80 -18.12
C GLY A 162 -16.47 6.23 -18.65
N ASP A 163 -16.90 6.52 -19.88
CA ASP A 163 -16.60 7.79 -20.56
C ASP A 163 -17.64 8.91 -20.35
N THR A 164 -18.83 8.60 -19.80
CA THR A 164 -19.90 9.60 -19.58
C THR A 164 -20.70 9.33 -18.29
N ALA A 165 -21.25 10.38 -17.69
CA ALA A 165 -22.18 10.27 -16.56
C ALA A 165 -23.49 10.99 -16.90
N GLU A 166 -24.62 10.32 -16.71
CA GLU A 166 -25.94 10.90 -17.00
C GLU A 166 -26.62 11.39 -15.72
N ASN A 167 -27.28 12.54 -15.80
CA ASN A 167 -27.89 13.16 -14.62
C ASN A 167 -29.32 12.65 -14.41
N LEU A 168 -29.56 12.00 -13.26
CA LEU A 168 -30.87 11.46 -12.89
C LEU A 168 -31.97 12.53 -12.78
N LEU A 169 -31.64 13.81 -12.55
CA LEU A 169 -32.62 14.90 -12.50
C LEU A 169 -33.22 15.26 -13.86
N VAL A 170 -32.55 14.92 -14.95
CA VAL A 170 -33.06 15.12 -16.32
C VAL A 170 -34.07 14.02 -16.68
N MET A 171 -34.12 12.95 -15.89
CA MET A 171 -34.94 11.77 -16.16
C MET A 171 -36.27 11.85 -15.40
N GLN A 172 -37.38 11.67 -16.11
CA GLN A 172 -38.72 11.63 -15.53
C GLN A 172 -38.97 10.28 -14.84
N VAL A 173 -38.21 9.96 -13.79
CA VAL A 173 -38.53 8.80 -12.95
C VAL A 173 -39.84 9.09 -12.20
N PRO A 174 -40.87 8.23 -12.29
CA PRO A 174 -42.15 8.47 -11.63
C PRO A 174 -41.99 8.63 -10.12
N LYS A 175 -42.55 9.69 -9.54
CA LYS A 175 -42.50 9.94 -8.08
C LYS A 175 -43.38 9.00 -7.25
N ARG A 176 -44.20 8.14 -7.89
CA ARG A 176 -45.11 7.21 -7.21
C ARG A 176 -44.80 5.79 -7.64
N VAL A 177 -44.23 5.03 -6.72
CA VAL A 177 -43.94 3.60 -6.85
C VAL A 177 -45.08 2.83 -6.19
N SER A 178 -45.68 1.92 -6.95
CA SER A 178 -46.64 0.95 -6.42
C SER A 178 -45.83 -0.24 -5.90
N THR A 179 -45.76 -0.42 -4.58
CA THR A 179 -45.17 -1.61 -3.96
C THR A 179 -45.90 -2.86 -4.46
N PHE A 180 -45.20 -3.71 -5.21
CA PHE A 180 -45.69 -5.03 -5.58
C PHE A 180 -45.78 -5.88 -4.31
N ALA A 181 -46.89 -6.60 -4.12
CA ALA A 181 -47.08 -7.41 -2.93
C ALA A 181 -46.08 -8.58 -2.94
N LEU A 182 -45.08 -8.51 -2.06
CA LEU A 182 -44.02 -9.52 -1.83
C LEU A 182 -44.57 -10.93 -1.51
N CYS A 183 -45.88 -11.06 -1.25
CA CYS A 183 -46.53 -12.29 -0.80
C CYS A 183 -46.57 -13.43 -1.84
N GLU A 184 -46.46 -13.16 -3.14
CA GLU A 184 -46.55 -14.22 -4.17
C GLU A 184 -45.21 -14.93 -4.45
N LEU A 185 -44.07 -14.38 -4.03
CA LEU A 185 -42.73 -14.95 -4.28
C LEU A 185 -42.20 -15.81 -3.12
N LEU A 186 -42.82 -15.70 -1.94
CA LEU A 186 -42.48 -16.46 -0.75
C LEU A 186 -43.55 -17.54 -0.55
N ASP A 187 -43.41 -18.69 -1.20
CA ASP A 187 -44.31 -19.82 -0.99
C ASP A 187 -44.38 -20.18 0.51
N GLY A 188 -45.53 -19.87 1.14
CA GLY A 188 -45.99 -20.57 2.34
C GLY A 188 -45.55 -20.05 3.71
N VAL A 189 -45.33 -18.74 3.91
CA VAL A 189 -45.32 -18.19 5.28
C VAL A 189 -46.72 -17.68 5.62
N SER A 190 -47.44 -18.40 6.49
CA SER A 190 -48.65 -17.87 7.09
C SER A 190 -48.28 -16.63 7.91
N THR A 191 -48.85 -15.48 7.54
CA THR A 191 -48.91 -14.32 8.40
C THR A 191 -49.77 -14.70 9.62
N HIS A 192 -49.15 -15.19 10.68
CA HIS A 192 -49.77 -15.06 11.99
C HIS A 192 -49.69 -13.58 12.34
N GLU A 193 -50.84 -12.90 12.20
CA GLU A 193 -51.12 -11.66 12.90
C GLU A 193 -50.83 -11.90 14.39
N THR A 194 -49.62 -11.53 14.81
CA THR A 194 -49.32 -11.35 16.22
C THR A 194 -49.72 -9.93 16.52
N SER A 195 -50.91 -9.83 17.11
CA SER A 195 -51.45 -8.66 17.75
C SER A 195 -50.37 -7.97 18.58
N SER A 196 -50.05 -6.74 18.19
CA SER A 196 -49.38 -5.76 19.04
C SER A 196 -50.10 -5.69 20.39
N PRO A 197 -49.42 -5.79 21.54
CA PRO A 197 -50.03 -5.39 22.78
C PRO A 197 -50.14 -3.86 22.76
N THR A 198 -51.37 -3.38 22.64
CA THR A 198 -51.77 -2.01 22.95
C THR A 198 -51.38 -1.70 24.39
N LEU A 199 -50.35 -0.88 24.60
CA LEU A 199 -50.17 -0.17 25.85
C LEU A 199 -50.99 1.12 25.79
N GLU A 200 -51.91 1.22 26.75
CA GLU A 200 -52.87 2.30 26.95
C GLU A 200 -52.19 3.67 27.02
N ALA A 201 -52.82 4.64 26.36
CA ALA A 201 -52.52 6.04 26.50
C ALA A 201 -52.81 6.49 27.94
N CYS A 202 -51.77 6.98 28.64
CA CYS A 202 -51.95 7.83 29.81
C CYS A 202 -51.92 9.29 29.36
N ASP A 203 -53.03 9.99 29.56
CA ASP A 203 -53.20 11.43 29.38
C ASP A 203 -52.19 12.24 30.20
N VAL A 204 -51.48 13.17 29.55
CA VAL A 204 -50.76 14.26 30.22
C VAL A 204 -50.95 15.56 29.41
N PRO A 205 -51.34 16.68 30.06
CA PRO A 205 -52.08 17.74 29.41
C PRO A 205 -51.21 18.74 28.64
N SER A 206 -51.82 19.31 27.59
CA SER A 206 -51.32 20.44 26.82
C SER A 206 -51.25 21.72 27.68
N SER A 207 -50.04 22.19 27.98
CA SER A 207 -49.80 23.62 28.20
C SER A 207 -48.47 24.04 27.59
N THR A 208 -48.58 25.02 26.71
CA THR A 208 -47.49 25.72 26.04
C THR A 208 -46.80 26.66 27.03
N SER A 209 -45.51 26.44 27.30
CA SER A 209 -44.64 27.55 27.70
C SER A 209 -43.24 27.37 27.13
N SER A 210 -42.80 28.41 26.43
CA SER A 210 -41.50 28.58 25.81
C SER A 210 -40.38 28.48 26.85
N CYS A 211 -39.37 27.65 26.60
CA CYS A 211 -38.01 27.88 27.10
C CYS A 211 -36.97 27.30 26.14
N LYS A 212 -36.15 28.21 25.60
CA LYS A 212 -34.89 27.91 24.91
C LYS A 212 -33.92 27.31 25.94
N SER A 213 -33.51 26.07 25.76
CA SER A 213 -32.22 25.59 26.28
C SER A 213 -31.76 24.40 25.46
N ALA A 214 -30.58 24.51 24.87
CA ALA A 214 -29.84 23.36 24.38
C ALA A 214 -29.62 22.42 25.56
N VAL A 215 -30.18 21.21 25.50
CA VAL A 215 -29.81 20.15 26.42
C VAL A 215 -28.46 19.64 25.95
N ALA A 216 -27.41 20.02 26.67
CA ALA A 216 -26.10 19.40 26.54
C ALA A 216 -26.26 17.89 26.71
N LEU A 217 -25.66 17.10 25.82
CA LEU A 217 -25.48 15.66 26.02
C LEU A 217 -24.92 15.46 27.43
N PRO A 218 -25.50 14.57 28.26
CA PRO A 218 -24.96 14.32 29.58
C PRO A 218 -23.51 13.86 29.41
N GLU A 219 -22.59 14.54 30.08
CA GLU A 219 -21.21 14.07 30.23
C GLU A 219 -21.28 12.69 30.88
N ILE A 220 -21.07 11.64 30.07
CA ILE A 220 -20.95 10.27 30.58
C ILE A 220 -19.82 10.30 31.61
N PRO A 221 -20.04 9.84 32.85
CA PRO A 221 -19.01 9.87 33.87
C PRO A 221 -17.75 9.17 33.35
N SER A 222 -16.69 9.94 33.21
CA SER A 222 -15.35 9.49 32.85
C SER A 222 -14.69 8.48 33.81
N PRO A 223 -15.17 8.15 35.04
CA PRO A 223 -14.46 7.20 35.91
C PRO A 223 -14.49 5.75 35.41
N LEU A 224 -15.62 5.27 34.89
CA LEU A 224 -15.87 3.83 34.76
C LEU A 224 -14.95 3.15 33.73
N TRP A 225 -14.60 3.85 32.65
CA TRP A 225 -13.66 3.36 31.64
C TRP A 225 -12.20 3.39 32.10
N ASN A 226 -11.86 4.36 32.96
CA ASN A 226 -10.50 4.51 33.48
C ASN A 226 -10.19 3.52 34.59
N ASP A 227 -11.22 2.93 35.22
CA ASP A 227 -11.07 1.95 36.31
C ASP A 227 -11.09 0.49 35.82
N LEU A 228 -11.52 0.21 34.59
CA LEU A 228 -11.50 -1.14 34.04
C LEU A 228 -10.06 -1.62 33.78
N PRO A 229 -9.69 -2.87 34.09
CA PRO A 229 -8.43 -3.47 33.66
C PRO A 229 -8.25 -3.48 32.13
N ASP A 230 -7.01 -3.39 31.67
CA ASP A 230 -6.67 -3.39 30.22
C ASP A 230 -7.24 -4.63 29.52
N GLU A 231 -7.21 -5.78 30.21
CA GLU A 231 -7.74 -7.06 29.70
C GLU A 231 -9.24 -6.99 29.38
N LEU A 232 -10.04 -6.35 30.24
CA LEU A 232 -11.48 -6.18 30.01
C LEU A 232 -11.75 -5.15 28.90
N LEU A 233 -10.99 -4.06 28.88
CA LEU A 233 -11.07 -3.05 27.81
C LEU A 233 -10.75 -3.66 26.45
N LEU A 234 -9.71 -4.49 26.36
CA LEU A 234 -9.37 -5.23 25.16
C LEU A 234 -10.44 -6.23 24.78
N LYS A 235 -11.02 -6.95 25.76
CA LYS A 235 -12.11 -7.88 25.48
C LYS A 235 -13.34 -7.18 24.94
N ILE A 236 -13.67 -6.00 25.49
CA ILE A 236 -14.73 -5.12 24.97
C ILE A 236 -14.41 -4.71 23.54
N CYS A 237 -13.18 -4.23 23.28
CA CYS A 237 -12.72 -3.90 21.94
C CYS A 237 -12.86 -5.08 20.97
N GLU A 238 -12.54 -6.30 21.37
CA GLU A 238 -12.68 -7.51 20.55
C GLU A 238 -14.14 -7.93 20.34
N SER A 239 -15.01 -7.75 21.33
CA SER A 239 -16.41 -8.13 21.25
C SER A 239 -17.27 -7.16 20.44
N LEU A 240 -16.87 -5.89 20.35
CA LEU A 240 -17.59 -4.86 19.60
C LEU A 240 -17.41 -5.07 18.11
N VAL A 241 -18.37 -5.70 17.46
CA VAL A 241 -18.24 -6.05 16.04
C VAL A 241 -18.26 -4.80 15.16
N ALA A 242 -19.06 -3.78 15.52
CA ALA A 242 -19.26 -2.59 14.72
C ALA A 242 -18.13 -1.54 14.84
N MET A 243 -17.61 -1.12 13.68
CA MET A 243 -16.61 -0.06 13.51
C MET A 243 -17.11 1.29 14.05
N SER A 244 -18.42 1.57 13.93
CA SER A 244 -19.07 2.78 14.46
C SER A 244 -18.97 2.85 15.98
N ASP A 245 -19.19 1.72 16.65
CA ASP A 245 -19.21 1.64 18.11
C ASP A 245 -17.80 1.80 18.67
N LEU A 246 -16.82 1.16 18.03
CA LEU A 246 -15.40 1.37 18.34
C LEU A 246 -15.01 2.84 18.13
N SER A 247 -15.43 3.46 17.03
CA SER A 247 -15.13 4.85 16.75
C SER A 247 -15.79 5.83 17.74
N ALA A 248 -16.99 5.51 18.23
CA ALA A 248 -17.66 6.26 19.28
C ALA A 248 -16.95 6.08 20.64
N LEU A 249 -16.53 4.86 20.97
CA LEU A 249 -15.82 4.55 22.20
C LEU A 249 -14.40 5.12 22.24
N PHE A 250 -13.68 5.15 21.13
CA PHE A 250 -12.35 5.77 21.07
C PHE A 250 -12.40 7.29 21.23
N ARG A 251 -13.51 7.93 20.81
CA ARG A 251 -13.74 9.36 21.06
C ARG A 251 -13.97 9.66 22.55
N THR A 252 -14.51 8.70 23.29
CA THR A 252 -14.87 8.88 24.71
C THR A 252 -13.81 8.35 25.67
N CYS A 253 -13.03 7.32 25.29
CA CYS A 253 -11.98 6.72 26.11
C CYS A 253 -10.62 6.67 25.38
N LYS A 254 -9.74 7.63 25.70
CA LYS A 254 -8.37 7.69 25.15
C LYS A 254 -7.52 6.48 25.52
N ARG A 255 -7.72 5.90 26.71
CA ARG A 255 -7.00 4.69 27.17
C ARG A 255 -7.39 3.48 26.32
N LEU A 256 -8.68 3.29 26.06
CA LEU A 256 -9.16 2.23 25.17
C LEU A 256 -8.61 2.38 23.75
N TYR A 257 -8.56 3.61 23.23
CA TYR A 257 -7.94 3.89 21.93
C TYR A 257 -6.45 3.54 21.91
N ALA A 258 -5.70 3.92 22.94
CA ALA A 258 -4.29 3.57 23.08
C ALA A 258 -4.08 2.04 23.11
N LEU A 259 -4.88 1.31 23.91
CA LEU A 259 -4.85 -0.15 23.97
C LEU A 259 -5.20 -0.79 22.62
N ALA A 260 -6.19 -0.26 21.91
CA ALA A 260 -6.57 -0.79 20.60
C ALA A 260 -5.45 -0.64 19.55
N ILE A 261 -4.68 0.45 19.62
CA ILE A 261 -3.48 0.65 18.80
C ILE A 261 -2.38 -0.31 19.25
N GLU A 262 -2.08 -0.36 20.54
CA GLU A 262 -1.00 -1.18 21.11
C GLU A 262 -1.20 -2.66 20.81
N HIS A 263 -2.43 -3.17 20.95
CA HIS A 263 -2.78 -4.57 20.69
C HIS A 263 -3.24 -4.82 19.25
N CYS A 264 -3.02 -3.87 18.34
CA CYS A 264 -3.24 -4.01 16.90
C CYS A 264 -4.65 -4.55 16.56
N VAL A 265 -5.68 -4.08 17.27
CA VAL A 265 -7.06 -4.58 17.18
C VAL A 265 -7.59 -4.49 15.73
N TRP A 266 -7.28 -3.40 15.02
CA TRP A 266 -7.66 -3.20 13.63
C TRP A 266 -6.99 -4.20 12.68
N VAL A 267 -5.69 -4.44 12.89
CA VAL A 267 -4.93 -5.41 12.10
C VAL A 267 -5.58 -6.79 12.28
N ARG A 268 -5.81 -7.21 13.53
CA ARG A 268 -6.44 -8.50 13.84
C ARG A 268 -7.81 -8.66 13.18
N ARG A 269 -8.63 -7.61 13.19
CA ARG A 269 -9.93 -7.59 12.51
C ARG A 269 -9.82 -7.77 11.01
N GLY A 270 -8.76 -7.24 10.40
CA GLY A 270 -8.45 -7.35 8.98
C GLY A 270 -7.77 -8.66 8.55
N LEU A 271 -7.26 -9.47 9.48
CA LEU A 271 -6.63 -10.77 9.20
C LEU A 271 -7.67 -11.85 8.89
N ARG A 272 -8.32 -11.71 7.72
CA ARG A 272 -9.29 -12.67 7.20
C ARG A 272 -8.95 -13.05 5.76
N CYS A 273 -9.21 -14.30 5.42
CA CYS A 273 -9.14 -14.74 4.03
C CYS A 273 -10.14 -13.96 3.17
N PHE A 274 -9.70 -13.35 2.06
CA PHE A 274 -10.61 -12.59 1.20
C PHE A 274 -11.72 -13.47 0.59
N TYR A 275 -11.41 -14.75 0.30
CA TYR A 275 -12.32 -15.67 -0.36
C TYR A 275 -13.34 -16.28 0.61
N HIS A 276 -12.91 -16.84 1.74
CA HIS A 276 -13.83 -17.48 2.71
C HIS A 276 -14.31 -16.57 3.85
N ARG A 277 -13.67 -15.41 4.05
CA ARG A 277 -13.75 -14.61 5.28
C ARG A 277 -13.36 -15.38 6.55
N ALA A 278 -12.56 -16.43 6.38
CA ALA A 278 -12.05 -17.23 7.50
C ALA A 278 -10.99 -16.44 8.26
N TRP A 279 -11.06 -16.49 9.58
CA TRP A 279 -10.09 -15.85 10.48
C TRP A 279 -8.80 -16.66 10.56
N PHE A 280 -7.69 -16.00 10.91
CA PHE A 280 -6.41 -16.67 11.16
C PHE A 280 -6.43 -17.68 12.31
N THR A 281 -7.46 -17.65 13.16
CA THR A 281 -7.67 -18.65 14.22
C THR A 281 -8.40 -19.89 13.72
N GLU A 282 -9.07 -19.83 12.57
CA GLU A 282 -9.85 -20.94 12.01
C GLU A 282 -9.10 -21.71 10.91
N ASP A 283 -8.22 -21.03 10.17
CA ASP A 283 -7.42 -21.61 9.09
C ASP A 283 -6.05 -20.90 9.00
N VAL A 284 -5.07 -21.58 8.43
CA VAL A 284 -3.75 -20.99 8.19
C VAL A 284 -3.85 -19.97 7.06
N LEU A 285 -3.69 -18.69 7.38
CA LEU A 285 -3.56 -17.64 6.39
C LEU A 285 -2.14 -17.52 5.83
N GLY A 286 -2.08 -17.13 4.57
CA GLY A 286 -0.88 -16.86 3.79
C GLY A 286 -1.18 -15.93 2.64
N CYS A 287 -0.25 -15.83 1.72
CA CYS A 287 -0.30 -14.95 0.56
C CYS A 287 -0.06 -15.75 -0.72
N GLY A 288 -0.70 -15.31 -1.81
CA GLY A 288 -0.45 -15.88 -3.13
C GLY A 288 0.94 -15.49 -3.63
N LEU A 289 1.63 -16.45 -4.25
CA LEU A 289 2.97 -16.27 -4.78
C LEU A 289 2.98 -16.60 -6.27
N PHE A 290 3.61 -15.74 -7.07
CA PHE A 290 3.91 -16.03 -8.47
C PHE A 290 5.42 -16.23 -8.65
N VAL A 291 5.80 -17.42 -9.08
CA VAL A 291 7.19 -17.84 -9.27
C VAL A 291 7.47 -17.99 -10.76
N GLU A 292 8.34 -17.15 -11.30
CA GLU A 292 8.85 -17.26 -12.66
C GLU A 292 10.23 -17.92 -12.65
N ARG A 293 10.50 -18.80 -13.62
CA ARG A 293 11.76 -19.54 -13.73
C ARG A 293 12.45 -19.28 -15.06
N HIS A 294 13.78 -19.35 -15.06
CA HIS A 294 14.56 -19.29 -16.28
C HIS A 294 14.32 -20.54 -17.12
N SER A 295 13.92 -20.36 -18.39
CA SER A 295 13.58 -21.47 -19.29
C SER A 295 14.75 -22.45 -19.52
N ARG A 296 16.00 -22.01 -19.37
CA ARG A 296 17.20 -22.82 -19.61
C ARG A 296 17.77 -23.49 -18.36
N SER A 297 17.92 -22.74 -17.27
CA SER A 297 18.53 -23.26 -16.04
C SER A 297 17.52 -23.85 -15.07
N GLY A 298 16.23 -23.58 -15.23
CA GLY A 298 15.20 -23.87 -14.23
C GLY A 298 15.34 -23.03 -12.95
N GLY A 299 16.37 -22.19 -12.84
CA GLY A 299 16.61 -21.35 -11.68
C GLY A 299 15.54 -20.27 -11.51
N LEU A 300 15.39 -19.79 -10.28
CA LEU A 300 14.45 -18.75 -9.91
C LEU A 300 14.77 -17.43 -10.65
N LYS A 301 13.84 -16.96 -11.49
CA LYS A 301 13.99 -15.72 -12.28
C LYS A 301 13.37 -14.53 -11.55
N SER A 302 12.12 -14.66 -11.13
CA SER A 302 11.40 -13.63 -10.38
C SER A 302 10.39 -14.27 -9.43
N VAL A 303 10.13 -13.63 -8.29
CA VAL A 303 9.14 -14.11 -7.32
C VAL A 303 8.34 -12.93 -6.79
N THR A 304 7.04 -12.91 -7.08
CA THR A 304 6.14 -11.83 -6.67
C THR A 304 5.18 -12.33 -5.59
N LEU A 305 5.10 -11.61 -4.47
CA LEU A 305 4.15 -11.89 -3.39
C LEU A 305 2.96 -10.95 -3.48
N HIS A 306 1.75 -11.50 -3.39
CA HIS A 306 0.51 -10.73 -3.31
C HIS A 306 -0.04 -10.81 -1.89
N VAL A 307 -0.02 -9.67 -1.19
CA VAL A 307 -0.36 -9.54 0.24
C VAL A 307 -1.85 -9.66 0.57
N ASP A 308 -2.65 -10.17 -0.36
CA ASP A 308 -4.07 -10.42 -0.14
C ASP A 308 -4.22 -11.73 0.62
N MET A 309 -4.72 -11.64 1.85
CA MET A 309 -4.81 -12.78 2.76
C MET A 309 -5.64 -13.92 2.15
N LEU A 310 -5.00 -15.06 1.95
CA LEU A 310 -5.58 -16.26 1.37
C LEU A 310 -5.38 -17.43 2.34
N SER A 311 -6.48 -18.09 2.70
CA SER A 311 -6.43 -19.27 3.57
C SER A 311 -5.90 -20.49 2.82
N ARG A 312 -5.30 -21.42 3.57
CA ARG A 312 -4.88 -22.73 3.07
C ARG A 312 -6.04 -23.45 2.36
N SER A 313 -7.23 -23.49 2.95
CA SER A 313 -8.37 -24.17 2.34
C SER A 313 -8.80 -23.51 1.03
N ALA A 314 -8.79 -22.17 0.96
CA ALA A 314 -9.11 -21.47 -0.28
C ALA A 314 -8.11 -21.78 -1.40
N TYR A 315 -6.81 -21.83 -1.07
CA TYR A 315 -5.79 -22.17 -2.05
C TYR A 315 -5.86 -23.66 -2.45
N PHE A 316 -5.84 -24.61 -1.52
CA PHE A 316 -5.71 -26.03 -1.87
C PHE A 316 -7.03 -26.73 -2.20
N HIS A 317 -8.12 -26.42 -1.49
CA HIS A 317 -9.40 -27.11 -1.70
C HIS A 317 -10.28 -26.40 -2.73
N ASN A 318 -10.30 -25.07 -2.73
CA ASN A 318 -11.11 -24.28 -3.67
C ASN A 318 -10.33 -23.83 -4.91
N ASN A 319 -9.06 -24.20 -5.02
CA ASN A 319 -8.19 -23.89 -6.16
C ASN A 319 -8.15 -22.39 -6.53
N VAL A 320 -8.17 -21.51 -5.53
CA VAL A 320 -8.05 -20.07 -5.77
C VAL A 320 -6.62 -19.75 -6.21
N ARG A 321 -6.47 -19.31 -7.47
CA ARG A 321 -5.17 -19.07 -8.13
C ARG A 321 -5.04 -17.67 -8.71
N ARG A 322 -5.91 -16.74 -8.35
CA ARG A 322 -5.86 -15.36 -8.84
C ARG A 322 -6.08 -14.37 -7.72
N ASN A 323 -5.45 -13.22 -7.82
CA ASN A 323 -5.68 -12.14 -6.88
C ASN A 323 -7.04 -11.46 -7.15
N PRO A 324 -7.67 -10.90 -6.11
CA PRO A 324 -8.99 -10.31 -6.22
C PRO A 324 -9.00 -8.89 -6.82
N PHE A 325 -7.84 -8.27 -7.06
CA PHE A 325 -7.73 -6.85 -7.40
C PHE A 325 -7.43 -6.57 -8.86
N ASN A 326 -6.55 -7.36 -9.49
CA ASN A 326 -6.15 -7.21 -10.89
C ASN A 326 -6.19 -8.54 -11.67
N GLY A 327 -6.52 -9.65 -10.99
CA GLY A 327 -6.65 -10.97 -11.59
C GLY A 327 -5.34 -11.69 -11.90
N GLU A 328 -4.18 -11.16 -11.46
CA GLU A 328 -2.88 -11.82 -11.64
C GLU A 328 -2.89 -13.20 -10.98
N ALA A 329 -2.22 -14.14 -11.64
CA ALA A 329 -2.22 -15.53 -11.22
C ALA A 329 -1.20 -15.79 -10.10
N TYR A 330 -1.51 -16.80 -9.29
CA TYR A 330 -0.60 -17.43 -8.34
C TYR A 330 -0.29 -18.84 -8.83
N ASN A 331 0.95 -19.28 -8.69
CA ASN A 331 1.33 -20.69 -8.88
C ASN A 331 1.84 -21.34 -7.60
N GLU A 332 2.15 -20.55 -6.57
CA GLU A 332 2.53 -21.02 -5.24
C GLU A 332 1.76 -20.25 -4.14
N TRP A 333 1.87 -20.73 -2.90
CA TRP A 333 1.27 -20.10 -1.72
C TRP A 333 2.25 -20.09 -0.56
N LEU A 334 2.46 -18.92 0.04
CA LEU A 334 3.37 -18.71 1.16
C LEU A 334 2.57 -18.41 2.43
N PRO A 335 2.48 -19.35 3.39
CA PRO A 335 1.89 -19.05 4.70
C PRO A 335 2.67 -17.97 5.44
N LEU A 336 1.98 -17.25 6.32
CA LEU A 336 2.59 -16.24 7.20
C LEU A 336 2.63 -16.73 8.65
N LEU A 337 3.46 -16.12 9.50
CA LEU A 337 3.55 -16.45 10.92
C LEU A 337 2.91 -15.32 11.74
N LEU A 338 1.58 -15.34 11.88
CA LEU A 338 0.83 -14.18 12.38
C LEU A 338 0.81 -14.06 13.91
N SER A 339 0.62 -15.17 14.62
CA SER A 339 0.58 -15.21 16.10
C SER A 339 1.18 -16.51 16.60
N PRO A 340 1.60 -16.63 17.88
CA PRO A 340 2.23 -17.87 18.35
C PRO A 340 1.39 -19.14 18.11
N PRO A 341 0.05 -19.16 18.33
CA PRO A 341 -0.77 -20.33 17.99
C PRO A 341 -0.86 -20.63 16.49
N HIS A 342 -1.03 -19.59 15.68
CA HIS A 342 -1.11 -19.72 14.22
C HIS A 342 0.24 -20.16 13.63
N ALA A 343 1.34 -19.60 14.12
CA ALA A 343 2.70 -19.89 13.70
C ALA A 343 3.06 -21.37 13.92
N ARG A 344 2.60 -22.00 15.02
CA ARG A 344 2.79 -23.44 15.25
C ARG A 344 2.19 -24.31 14.14
N GLN A 345 1.05 -23.89 13.59
CA GLN A 345 0.40 -24.60 12.49
C GLN A 345 0.98 -24.22 11.12
N ALA A 346 1.39 -22.96 10.97
CA ALA A 346 1.88 -22.40 9.72
C ALA A 346 3.33 -22.79 9.42
N LEU A 347 4.19 -22.92 10.43
CA LEU A 347 5.63 -23.11 10.27
C LEU A 347 6.00 -24.33 9.40
N PRO A 348 5.43 -25.55 9.60
CA PRO A 348 5.72 -26.67 8.71
C PRO A 348 5.29 -26.41 7.26
N LEU A 349 4.23 -25.63 7.06
CA LEU A 349 3.75 -25.25 5.74
C LEU A 349 4.64 -24.18 5.10
N VAL A 350 5.23 -23.29 5.90
CA VAL A 350 6.21 -22.29 5.44
C VAL A 350 7.44 -23.01 4.95
N GLN A 351 7.98 -23.91 5.77
CA GLN A 351 9.12 -24.75 5.44
C GLN A 351 8.88 -25.54 4.14
N ALA A 352 7.74 -26.21 4.01
CA ALA A 352 7.39 -26.92 2.79
C ALA A 352 7.21 -25.99 1.57
N SER A 353 6.66 -24.77 1.76
CA SER A 353 6.52 -23.79 0.69
C SER A 353 7.88 -23.28 0.20
N LEU A 354 8.75 -22.89 1.12
CA LEU A 354 10.13 -22.49 0.80
C LEU A 354 10.88 -23.62 0.10
N ALA A 355 10.72 -24.86 0.57
CA ALA A 355 11.31 -26.03 -0.06
C ALA A 355 10.84 -26.20 -1.50
N ARG A 356 9.53 -26.09 -1.82
CA ARG A 356 9.04 -26.18 -3.21
C ARG A 356 9.51 -25.05 -4.10
N VAL A 357 9.50 -23.82 -3.58
CA VAL A 357 9.94 -22.64 -4.35
C VAL A 357 11.43 -22.75 -4.68
N ALA A 358 12.24 -23.23 -3.73
CA ALA A 358 13.67 -23.46 -3.88
C ALA A 358 14.01 -24.75 -4.67
N SER A 359 13.35 -25.88 -4.45
CA SER A 359 13.68 -27.20 -5.05
C SER A 359 13.40 -27.25 -6.55
N ALA A 360 12.40 -26.52 -7.02
CA ALA A 360 12.18 -26.32 -8.45
C ALA A 360 13.13 -25.25 -9.05
N ALA A 361 14.02 -24.64 -8.26
CA ALA A 361 15.12 -23.82 -8.76
C ALA A 361 16.28 -24.75 -9.13
N GLY A 362 16.55 -24.88 -10.42
CA GLY A 362 17.86 -25.35 -10.85
C GLY A 362 18.94 -24.48 -10.17
N ARG A 363 19.85 -25.16 -9.47
CA ARG A 363 20.93 -24.64 -8.62
C ARG A 363 21.34 -23.21 -8.96
N SER A 364 21.03 -22.27 -8.07
CA SER A 364 21.54 -20.89 -8.12
C SER A 364 22.60 -20.70 -7.05
N VAL A 365 23.85 -20.93 -7.46
CA VAL A 365 25.12 -20.36 -6.98
C VAL A 365 25.14 -19.82 -5.54
N VAL A 366 25.30 -20.74 -4.60
CA VAL A 366 26.10 -20.54 -3.39
C VAL A 366 26.98 -21.79 -3.25
N ASP A 367 28.02 -21.90 -4.08
CA ASP A 367 29.06 -22.93 -3.93
C ASP A 367 30.43 -22.25 -4.00
N PRO A 368 31.20 -22.18 -2.89
CA PRO A 368 32.52 -21.58 -2.94
C PRO A 368 33.69 -22.55 -2.69
N GLU A 369 33.50 -23.88 -2.67
CA GLU A 369 34.26 -24.83 -1.81
C GLU A 369 33.59 -24.91 -0.42
N ALA A 370 32.78 -25.96 -0.22
CA ALA A 370 31.88 -26.13 0.93
C ALA A 370 32.45 -27.08 2.01
N PRO A 371 32.25 -26.84 3.32
CA PRO A 371 32.33 -27.90 4.34
C PRO A 371 30.96 -28.60 4.51
N PRO A 372 30.95 -29.83 5.06
CA PRO A 372 30.72 -31.07 4.33
C PRO A 372 29.26 -31.31 3.90
N ARG A 373 29.09 -31.80 2.66
CA ARG A 373 27.90 -32.55 2.24
C ARG A 373 27.89 -33.89 2.98
N GLY A 374 26.76 -34.30 3.56
CA GLY A 374 26.71 -35.58 4.25
C GLY A 374 25.36 -36.03 4.80
N GLY A 375 24.32 -36.01 3.97
CA GLY A 375 23.17 -36.92 4.10
C GLY A 375 22.74 -37.31 2.69
N PRO A 376 22.44 -38.60 2.40
CA PRO A 376 22.01 -39.01 1.06
C PRO A 376 20.80 -38.18 0.62
N MET A 377 20.77 -37.76 -0.64
CA MET A 377 19.55 -37.22 -1.25
C MET A 377 18.53 -38.36 -1.35
N ASP A 378 17.65 -38.45 -0.38
CA ASP A 378 16.30 -38.94 -0.61
C ASP A 378 15.55 -37.85 -1.40
N GLY A 379 14.95 -38.23 -2.53
CA GLY A 379 14.16 -37.34 -3.40
C GLY A 379 12.84 -36.91 -2.77
N ARG A 380 12.88 -36.39 -1.54
CA ARG A 380 11.76 -35.81 -0.81
C ARG A 380 11.92 -34.29 -0.83
N ASP A 381 10.81 -33.57 -1.02
CA ASP A 381 10.71 -32.10 -0.93
C ASP A 381 10.90 -31.61 0.52
N ASP A 382 11.96 -32.06 1.18
CA ASP A 382 12.23 -31.79 2.59
C ASP A 382 12.88 -30.42 2.75
N PHE A 383 12.40 -29.66 3.74
CA PHE A 383 12.90 -28.33 4.02
C PHE A 383 14.35 -28.36 4.50
N LYS A 384 15.12 -27.43 3.96
CA LYS A 384 16.48 -27.14 4.38
C LYS A 384 16.58 -25.65 4.69
N PRO A 385 17.28 -25.27 5.77
CA PRO A 385 17.38 -23.87 6.20
C PRO A 385 17.74 -22.92 5.06
N TRP A 386 18.70 -23.27 4.20
CA TRP A 386 19.17 -22.42 3.09
C TRP A 386 18.11 -22.10 2.04
N HIS A 387 17.04 -22.89 1.91
CA HIS A 387 15.89 -22.53 1.06
C HIS A 387 15.30 -21.17 1.47
N THR A 388 15.44 -20.79 2.75
CA THR A 388 15.06 -19.47 3.26
C THR A 388 15.85 -18.35 2.57
N LEU A 389 17.18 -18.50 2.48
CA LEU A 389 18.06 -17.49 1.89
C LEU A 389 17.98 -17.46 0.35
N GLU A 390 17.53 -18.55 -0.27
CA GLU A 390 17.30 -18.58 -1.72
C GLU A 390 16.03 -17.83 -2.15
N VAL A 391 15.04 -17.73 -1.26
CA VAL A 391 13.68 -17.23 -1.59
C VAL A 391 13.37 -15.88 -0.96
N LEU A 392 13.54 -15.73 0.37
CA LEU A 392 13.08 -14.54 1.09
C LEU A 392 13.89 -13.27 0.75
N PRO A 393 15.23 -13.30 0.65
CA PRO A 393 16.02 -12.16 0.17
C PRO A 393 15.55 -11.59 -1.17
N LYS A 394 15.26 -12.47 -2.13
CA LYS A 394 14.76 -12.09 -3.46
C LYS A 394 13.41 -11.41 -3.39
N LEU A 395 12.48 -11.99 -2.62
CA LEU A 395 11.16 -11.43 -2.38
C LEU A 395 11.24 -10.04 -1.75
N MET A 396 12.01 -9.91 -0.68
CA MET A 396 12.20 -8.65 0.04
C MET A 396 12.82 -7.58 -0.87
N ASN A 397 13.84 -7.93 -1.65
CA ASN A 397 14.48 -7.01 -2.59
C ASN A 397 13.48 -6.49 -3.65
N GLN A 398 12.63 -7.36 -4.21
CA GLN A 398 11.60 -6.93 -5.16
C GLN A 398 10.60 -5.95 -4.55
N MET A 399 10.23 -6.13 -3.28
CA MET A 399 9.32 -5.23 -2.57
C MET A 399 9.95 -3.86 -2.33
N VAL A 400 11.25 -3.83 -2.01
CA VAL A 400 12.01 -2.57 -1.89
C VAL A 400 12.00 -1.83 -3.23
N VAL A 401 12.28 -2.53 -4.33
CA VAL A 401 12.26 -1.93 -5.68
C VAL A 401 10.86 -1.39 -6.03
N SER A 402 9.81 -2.16 -5.77
CA SER A 402 8.41 -1.75 -6.01
C SER A 402 8.03 -0.52 -5.17
N PHE A 403 8.42 -0.50 -3.90
CA PHE A 403 8.22 0.65 -3.02
C PHE A 403 8.90 1.92 -3.55
N MET A 404 10.13 1.79 -4.05
CA MET A 404 10.88 2.93 -4.61
C MET A 404 10.23 3.50 -5.87
N GLN A 405 9.78 2.65 -6.79
CA GLN A 405 9.09 3.09 -8.00
C GLN A 405 7.81 3.87 -7.67
N SER A 406 7.04 3.43 -6.66
CA SER A 406 5.83 4.13 -6.21
C SER A 406 6.10 5.46 -5.51
N SER A 407 7.28 5.63 -4.90
CA SER A 407 7.64 6.88 -4.22
C SER A 407 8.11 7.96 -5.20
N ALA A 408 8.66 7.56 -6.35
CA ALA A 408 9.14 8.48 -7.39
C ALA A 408 8.02 9.21 -8.15
N SER A 409 6.80 8.63 -8.21
CA SER A 409 5.65 9.25 -8.88
C SER A 409 5.00 10.38 -8.07
N GLY A 410 5.43 10.63 -6.84
CA GLY A 410 4.96 11.74 -5.99
C GLY A 410 3.62 11.51 -5.30
N GLU A 411 2.88 10.46 -5.66
CA GLU A 411 1.62 10.09 -5.01
C GLU A 411 1.86 9.04 -3.91
N PRO A 412 1.45 9.28 -2.65
CA PRO A 412 1.37 8.22 -1.65
C PRO A 412 0.27 7.23 -2.06
N GLY A 413 0.61 6.31 -2.96
CA GLY A 413 -0.33 5.34 -3.50
C GLY A 413 -0.46 4.10 -2.60
N LEU A 414 -1.63 3.45 -2.69
CA LEU A 414 -1.95 2.13 -2.13
C LEU A 414 -0.86 1.07 -2.43
N ALA A 415 -0.16 1.22 -3.56
CA ALA A 415 0.96 0.37 -3.96
C ALA A 415 2.15 0.41 -2.98
N SER A 416 2.48 1.59 -2.44
CA SER A 416 3.59 1.75 -1.47
C SER A 416 3.27 1.07 -0.14
N GLU A 417 2.02 1.12 0.31
CA GLU A 417 1.59 0.47 1.55
C GLU A 417 1.54 -1.06 1.40
N ARG A 418 1.07 -1.56 0.24
CA ARG A 418 1.07 -3.00 -0.06
C ARG A 418 2.49 -3.57 -0.14
N ALA A 419 3.42 -2.86 -0.80
CA ALA A 419 4.82 -3.26 -0.87
C ALA A 419 5.48 -3.29 0.52
N LEU A 420 5.19 -2.30 1.38
CA LEU A 420 5.70 -2.28 2.75
C LEU A 420 5.14 -3.43 3.60
N LYS A 421 3.83 -3.70 3.52
CA LYS A 421 3.21 -4.85 4.21
C LYS A 421 3.85 -6.16 3.77
N ALA A 422 4.13 -6.30 2.47
CA ALA A 422 4.80 -7.47 1.91
C ALA A 422 6.20 -7.63 2.49
N PHE A 423 6.96 -6.53 2.54
CA PHE A 423 8.32 -6.52 3.07
C PHE A 423 8.34 -6.92 4.54
N CYS A 424 7.47 -6.31 5.37
CA CYS A 424 7.38 -6.65 6.78
C CYS A 424 7.00 -8.11 7.01
N ALA A 425 6.06 -8.66 6.22
CA ALA A 425 5.66 -10.06 6.31
C ALA A 425 6.83 -11.01 5.97
N CYS A 426 7.58 -10.76 4.88
CA CYS A 426 8.75 -11.56 4.53
C CYS A 426 9.90 -11.39 5.53
N HIS A 427 10.14 -10.17 6.03
CA HIS A 427 11.18 -9.91 7.01
C HIS A 427 10.86 -10.62 8.35
N HIS A 428 9.58 -10.65 8.74
CA HIS A 428 9.13 -11.41 9.91
C HIS A 428 9.40 -12.91 9.76
N LEU A 429 9.09 -13.48 8.59
CA LEU A 429 9.44 -14.88 8.27
C LEU A 429 10.95 -15.11 8.38
N LEU A 430 11.76 -14.24 7.78
CA LEU A 430 13.21 -14.35 7.77
C LEU A 430 13.78 -14.31 9.18
N LEU A 431 13.37 -13.34 10.00
CA LEU A 431 13.81 -13.20 11.39
C LEU A 431 13.40 -14.40 12.24
N ARG A 432 12.18 -14.92 12.06
CA ARG A 432 11.68 -16.06 12.84
C ARG A 432 12.42 -17.35 12.48
N LEU A 433 12.65 -17.59 11.20
CA LEU A 433 13.43 -18.74 10.74
C LEU A 433 14.89 -18.62 11.15
N ALA A 434 15.49 -17.43 11.11
CA ALA A 434 16.86 -17.20 11.59
C ALA A 434 17.00 -17.41 13.10
N ALA A 435 15.95 -17.10 13.88
CA ALA A 435 15.93 -17.39 15.31
C ALA A 435 15.82 -18.90 15.63
N GLU A 436 15.18 -19.69 14.74
CA GLU A 436 15.06 -21.15 14.87
C GLU A 436 16.27 -21.90 14.29
N HIS A 437 16.92 -21.33 13.29
CA HIS A 437 18.03 -21.91 12.53
C HIS A 437 19.26 -20.97 12.56
N PRO A 438 20.12 -21.06 13.60
CA PRO A 438 21.31 -20.21 13.74
C PRO A 438 22.26 -20.25 12.53
N GLU A 439 22.29 -21.34 11.78
CA GLU A 439 23.07 -21.49 10.55
C GLU A 439 22.72 -20.43 9.48
N LEU A 440 21.52 -19.85 9.52
CA LEU A 440 21.13 -18.73 8.65
C LEU A 440 21.84 -17.44 9.03
N VAL A 441 21.99 -17.20 10.34
CA VAL A 441 22.75 -16.05 10.88
C VAL A 441 24.24 -16.22 10.56
N ASP A 442 24.78 -17.43 10.72
CA ASP A 442 26.17 -17.73 10.37
C ASP A 442 26.45 -17.49 8.88
N ALA A 443 25.52 -17.90 8.00
CA ALA A 443 25.62 -17.63 6.57
C ALA A 443 25.56 -16.12 6.27
N ALA A 444 24.66 -15.38 6.90
CA ALA A 444 24.56 -13.93 6.74
C ALA A 444 25.85 -13.22 7.21
N ASP A 445 26.38 -13.60 8.36
CA ASP A 445 27.65 -13.10 8.90
C ASP A 445 28.83 -13.39 7.97
N TYR A 446 28.87 -14.61 7.40
CA TYR A 446 29.90 -14.98 6.44
C TYR A 446 29.83 -14.11 5.18
N TRP A 447 28.66 -14.00 4.54
CA TRP A 447 28.53 -13.25 3.28
C TRP A 447 28.75 -11.75 3.45
N THR A 448 28.21 -11.16 4.52
CA THR A 448 28.44 -9.75 4.84
C THR A 448 29.91 -9.49 5.19
N GLY A 449 30.54 -10.37 5.98
CA GLY A 449 31.96 -10.29 6.32
C GLY A 449 32.90 -10.44 5.12
N GLU A 450 32.63 -11.42 4.24
CA GLU A 450 33.38 -11.64 3.00
C GLU A 450 33.30 -10.42 2.07
N PHE A 451 32.11 -9.84 1.94
CA PHE A 451 31.92 -8.63 1.17
C PHE A 451 32.69 -7.45 1.76
N CYS A 452 32.73 -7.29 3.08
CA CYS A 452 33.51 -6.24 3.73
C CYS A 452 35.02 -6.43 3.55
N LYS A 453 35.54 -7.65 3.74
CA LYS A 453 36.99 -7.92 3.81
C LYS A 453 37.66 -8.11 2.46
N HIS A 454 36.98 -8.72 1.49
CA HIS A 454 37.61 -9.19 0.25
C HIS A 454 37.07 -8.48 -0.98
N ASP A 455 37.77 -7.44 -1.45
CA ASP A 455 37.41 -6.72 -2.67
C ASP A 455 37.34 -7.61 -3.91
N SER A 456 38.17 -8.66 -3.99
CA SER A 456 38.15 -9.64 -5.08
C SER A 456 36.81 -10.40 -5.17
N ARG A 457 36.08 -10.54 -4.06
CA ARG A 457 34.78 -11.22 -3.99
C ARG A 457 33.59 -10.27 -4.16
N ARG A 458 33.81 -8.95 -4.24
CA ARG A 458 32.77 -7.96 -4.56
C ARG A 458 32.50 -7.93 -6.05
N ASN A 459 31.85 -8.98 -6.55
CA ASN A 459 31.46 -9.03 -7.96
C ASN A 459 30.19 -9.86 -8.19
N LYS A 460 29.63 -9.81 -9.40
CA LYS A 460 28.38 -10.51 -9.75
C LYS A 460 28.48 -12.03 -9.75
N ALA A 461 29.69 -12.59 -9.81
CA ALA A 461 29.87 -14.04 -9.78
C ALA A 461 29.71 -14.60 -8.35
N VAL A 462 30.04 -13.79 -7.33
CA VAL A 462 29.93 -14.19 -5.91
C VAL A 462 28.68 -13.59 -5.27
N ILE A 463 28.50 -12.28 -5.37
CA ILE A 463 27.32 -11.55 -4.87
C ILE A 463 26.51 -11.07 -6.06
N HIS A 464 25.57 -11.90 -6.50
CA HIS A 464 24.77 -11.63 -7.69
C HIS A 464 23.96 -10.32 -7.56
N ASP A 465 23.30 -10.11 -6.42
CA ASP A 465 22.43 -8.96 -6.15
C ASP A 465 22.82 -8.24 -4.85
N LEU A 466 22.96 -6.91 -4.91
CA LEU A 466 23.32 -6.11 -3.73
C LEU A 466 22.14 -5.90 -2.78
N GLY A 467 20.91 -5.86 -3.29
CA GLY A 467 19.72 -5.73 -2.46
C GLY A 467 19.50 -6.98 -1.61
N GLU A 468 19.77 -8.17 -2.14
CA GLU A 468 19.77 -9.41 -1.35
C GLU A 468 20.77 -9.34 -0.19
N LEU A 469 21.97 -8.77 -0.41
CA LEU A 469 22.95 -8.57 0.66
C LEU A 469 22.44 -7.66 1.78
N LEU A 470 21.67 -6.61 1.46
CA LEU A 470 21.03 -5.75 2.47
C LEU A 470 20.01 -6.52 3.30
N THR A 471 19.30 -7.48 2.71
CA THR A 471 18.38 -8.35 3.48
C THR A 471 19.13 -9.32 4.39
N LEU A 472 20.30 -9.81 3.99
CA LEU A 472 21.15 -10.61 4.88
C LEU A 472 21.69 -9.78 6.04
N LEU A 473 22.00 -8.51 5.81
CA LEU A 473 22.43 -7.59 6.87
C LEU A 473 21.38 -7.48 7.99
N THR A 474 20.08 -7.62 7.69
CA THR A 474 19.02 -7.53 8.71
C THR A 474 18.95 -8.76 9.63
N ILE A 475 19.68 -9.82 9.35
CA ILE A 475 19.82 -10.98 10.26
C ILE A 475 21.26 -11.22 10.70
N SER A 476 22.22 -10.42 10.23
CA SER A 476 23.61 -10.53 10.66
C SER A 476 23.77 -10.11 12.11
N SER A 477 24.59 -10.85 12.85
CA SER A 477 24.97 -10.56 14.23
C SER A 477 26.33 -9.86 14.34
N LYS A 478 27.16 -9.95 13.29
CA LYS A 478 28.57 -9.48 13.29
C LYS A 478 28.85 -8.27 12.39
N CYS A 479 27.95 -7.95 11.47
CA CYS A 479 28.12 -6.86 10.51
C CYS A 479 26.92 -5.92 10.59
N ASN A 480 27.16 -4.62 10.61
CA ASN A 480 26.13 -3.61 10.52
C ASN A 480 26.37 -2.68 9.32
N TRP A 481 25.52 -1.67 9.15
CA TRP A 481 25.66 -0.73 8.04
C TRP A 481 26.95 0.12 8.11
N GLU A 482 27.43 0.46 9.30
CA GLU A 482 28.68 1.21 9.45
C GLU A 482 29.88 0.40 8.95
N ASP A 483 29.84 -0.93 9.11
CA ASP A 483 30.86 -1.85 8.58
C ASP A 483 30.73 -2.07 7.06
N LEU A 484 29.50 -2.25 6.57
CA LEU A 484 29.21 -2.65 5.17
C LEU A 484 29.19 -1.45 4.21
N GLY A 485 28.77 -0.28 4.70
CA GLY A 485 28.25 0.81 3.87
C GLY A 485 29.25 1.38 2.87
N GLU A 486 30.53 1.55 3.26
CA GLU A 486 31.56 2.01 2.32
C GLU A 486 31.80 0.99 1.19
N ALA A 487 32.02 -0.28 1.55
CA ALA A 487 32.21 -1.35 0.58
C ALA A 487 31.02 -1.48 -0.38
N PHE A 488 29.81 -1.32 0.17
CA PHE A 488 28.56 -1.37 -0.58
C PHE A 488 28.47 -0.24 -1.60
N VAL A 489 28.71 1.00 -1.17
CA VAL A 489 28.62 2.17 -2.06
C VAL A 489 29.66 2.11 -3.17
N ARG A 490 30.90 1.69 -2.87
CA ARG A 490 31.95 1.52 -3.88
C ARG A 490 31.57 0.48 -4.94
N GLU A 491 31.06 -0.67 -4.50
CA GLU A 491 30.60 -1.71 -5.42
C GLU A 491 29.35 -1.27 -6.21
N ALA A 492 28.43 -0.52 -5.58
CA ALA A 492 27.28 0.06 -6.27
C ALA A 492 27.73 1.06 -7.35
N MET A 493 28.68 1.94 -7.08
CA MET A 493 29.27 2.85 -8.07
C MET A 493 29.90 2.07 -9.25
N CYS A 494 30.64 1.00 -8.96
CA CYS A 494 31.25 0.12 -9.95
C CYS A 494 30.21 -0.56 -10.86
N ARG A 495 29.15 -1.15 -10.28
CA ARG A 495 28.04 -1.75 -11.05
C ARG A 495 27.28 -0.70 -11.86
N ASN A 496 27.13 0.50 -11.31
CA ASN A 496 26.43 1.61 -11.94
C ASN A 496 27.17 2.23 -13.13
N ALA A 497 28.48 2.02 -13.24
CA ALA A 497 29.24 2.50 -14.39
C ALA A 497 28.66 2.04 -15.73
N ARG A 498 28.22 0.78 -15.79
CA ARG A 498 27.53 0.25 -16.97
C ARG A 498 26.29 1.08 -17.36
N TRP A 499 25.50 1.53 -16.37
CA TRP A 499 24.24 2.22 -16.62
C TRP A 499 24.44 3.59 -17.27
N TYR A 500 25.33 4.43 -16.75
CA TYR A 500 25.53 5.76 -17.34
C TYR A 500 26.39 5.71 -18.63
N LEU A 501 27.35 4.78 -18.73
CA LEU A 501 28.17 4.64 -19.94
C LEU A 501 27.33 4.15 -21.14
N LEU A 502 26.46 3.17 -20.91
CA LEU A 502 25.60 2.63 -21.97
C LEU A 502 24.26 3.35 -22.09
N GLY A 503 23.87 4.13 -21.08
CA GLY A 503 22.57 4.81 -20.99
C GLY A 503 22.55 6.23 -21.56
N GLY A 504 23.65 6.75 -22.11
CA GLY A 504 23.67 8.05 -22.80
C GLY A 504 24.92 8.90 -22.60
N HIS A 505 25.83 8.49 -21.70
CA HIS A 505 27.06 9.22 -21.40
C HIS A 505 28.33 8.37 -21.59
N PRO A 506 28.57 7.81 -22.79
CA PRO A 506 29.77 7.01 -23.07
C PRO A 506 31.06 7.81 -22.88
N GLU A 507 31.01 9.13 -23.04
CA GLU A 507 32.16 10.03 -22.84
C GLU A 507 32.74 10.00 -21.42
N LEU A 508 32.00 9.49 -20.42
CA LEU A 508 32.48 9.34 -19.05
C LEU A 508 33.48 8.18 -18.90
N ALA A 509 33.68 7.35 -19.92
CA ALA A 509 34.72 6.32 -19.92
C ALA A 509 36.13 6.92 -20.05
N VAL A 510 36.24 8.14 -20.57
CA VAL A 510 37.50 8.90 -20.60
C VAL A 510 37.80 9.39 -19.19
N ILE A 511 38.98 9.06 -18.67
CA ILE A 511 39.43 9.42 -17.32
C ILE A 511 40.15 10.78 -17.36
N GLU A 512 39.68 11.74 -16.58
CA GLU A 512 40.25 13.09 -16.50
C GLU A 512 41.56 13.10 -15.68
N PRO A 513 42.58 13.89 -16.09
CA PRO A 513 43.85 14.01 -15.37
C PRO A 513 43.73 14.84 -14.08
N GLY A 514 42.82 15.82 -14.05
CA GLY A 514 42.56 16.65 -12.88
C GLY A 514 41.99 15.88 -11.68
N PRO A 515 42.19 16.37 -10.45
CA PRO A 515 41.64 15.75 -9.24
C PRO A 515 40.11 15.89 -9.18
N ASP A 516 39.57 17.02 -9.64
CA ASP A 516 38.16 17.37 -9.57
C ASP A 516 37.51 17.36 -10.96
N SER A 517 36.39 16.64 -11.10
CA SER A 517 35.59 16.66 -12.32
C SER A 517 34.13 16.96 -11.99
N ALA A 518 33.77 18.25 -12.00
CA ALA A 518 32.40 18.70 -11.76
C ALA A 518 31.40 18.07 -12.75
N TYR A 519 31.81 17.90 -14.01
CA TYR A 519 30.99 17.25 -15.03
C TYR A 519 30.71 15.78 -14.68
N ARG A 520 31.73 14.99 -14.31
CA ARG A 520 31.55 13.59 -13.91
C ARG A 520 30.65 13.47 -12.69
N LEU A 521 30.91 14.29 -11.66
CA LEU A 521 30.11 14.29 -10.44
C LEU A 521 28.63 14.52 -10.77
N ARG A 522 28.30 15.59 -11.50
CA ARG A 522 26.92 15.93 -11.87
C ARG A 522 26.27 14.84 -12.73
N ARG A 523 26.90 14.40 -13.82
CA ARG A 523 26.29 13.44 -14.76
C ARG A 523 26.08 12.06 -14.17
N THR A 524 27.07 11.55 -13.43
CA THR A 524 26.92 10.26 -12.75
C THR A 524 25.84 10.33 -11.66
N PHE A 525 25.71 11.49 -10.98
CA PHE A 525 24.65 11.71 -10.02
C PHE A 525 23.27 11.77 -10.69
N GLU A 526 23.08 12.49 -11.79
CA GLU A 526 21.81 12.52 -12.52
C GLU A 526 21.39 11.10 -12.97
N MET A 527 22.32 10.32 -13.52
CA MET A 527 22.03 9.01 -14.12
C MET A 527 21.82 7.86 -13.13
N THR A 528 22.19 8.02 -11.85
CA THR A 528 22.12 6.94 -10.85
C THR A 528 21.00 7.11 -9.82
N GLN A 529 20.04 8.01 -10.06
CA GLN A 529 18.96 8.35 -9.13
C GLN A 529 18.18 7.13 -8.59
N VAL A 530 17.79 6.19 -9.47
CA VAL A 530 17.03 4.98 -9.08
C VAL A 530 17.87 4.02 -8.22
N SER A 531 19.15 3.84 -8.54
CA SER A 531 20.02 2.93 -7.79
C SER A 531 20.36 3.44 -6.39
N ARG A 532 20.41 4.77 -6.22
CA ARG A 532 20.72 5.42 -4.94
C ARG A 532 19.59 5.29 -3.91
N GLN A 533 18.38 5.03 -4.39
CA GLN A 533 17.17 4.90 -3.60
C GLN A 533 17.05 3.57 -2.83
N LEU A 534 17.88 2.57 -3.13
CA LEU A 534 17.82 1.23 -2.53
C LEU A 534 18.25 1.16 -1.05
N LEU A 535 18.82 2.23 -0.48
CA LEU A 535 19.54 2.19 0.80
C LEU A 535 18.74 2.61 2.04
N MET A 536 17.40 2.65 1.96
CA MET A 536 16.57 3.22 3.04
C MET A 536 16.04 2.25 4.10
N PHE A 537 16.26 0.95 3.95
CA PHE A 537 15.74 -0.05 4.88
C PHE A 537 16.82 -0.49 5.86
N GLN A 538 17.01 0.30 6.91
CA GLN A 538 17.96 0.00 7.98
C GLN A 538 17.30 0.24 9.34
N GLU A 539 16.75 -0.82 9.92
CA GLU A 539 16.39 -0.84 11.34
C GLU A 539 17.10 -2.05 11.99
N PRO A 540 17.45 -1.98 13.29
CA PRO A 540 18.16 -3.05 14.00
C PRO A 540 17.28 -4.30 14.24
N PRO A 541 17.79 -5.54 14.11
CA PRO A 541 16.97 -6.77 14.01
C PRO A 541 16.15 -7.12 15.25
N ALA A 542 16.75 -7.00 16.45
CA ALA A 542 16.14 -7.49 17.69
C ALA A 542 14.88 -6.72 18.10
N GLN A 543 14.85 -5.40 17.90
CA GLN A 543 13.69 -4.56 18.21
C GLN A 543 12.56 -4.72 17.18
N ILE A 544 12.86 -5.28 16.00
CA ILE A 544 11.91 -5.48 14.92
C ILE A 544 11.13 -6.77 15.10
N LEU A 545 11.79 -7.88 15.49
CA LEU A 545 11.10 -9.16 15.66
C LEU A 545 10.02 -9.09 16.74
N GLU A 546 10.34 -8.50 17.89
CA GLU A 546 9.36 -8.30 18.97
C GLU A 546 8.18 -7.44 18.51
N HIS A 547 8.46 -6.41 17.72
CA HIS A 547 7.41 -5.59 17.12
C HIS A 547 6.53 -6.42 16.18
N TYR A 548 7.12 -7.20 15.26
CA TYR A 548 6.36 -8.03 14.32
C TYR A 548 5.53 -9.10 15.01
N ASP A 549 6.05 -9.75 16.05
CA ASP A 549 5.29 -10.72 16.83
C ASP A 549 4.06 -10.08 17.50
N ARG A 550 4.17 -8.84 17.98
CA ARG A 550 3.05 -8.08 18.56
C ARG A 550 2.08 -7.53 17.50
N SER A 551 2.60 -7.16 16.32
CA SER A 551 1.84 -6.54 15.24
C SER A 551 1.35 -7.51 14.17
N TYR A 552 1.49 -8.82 14.36
CA TYR A 552 1.11 -9.83 13.35
C TYR A 552 1.82 -9.59 12.00
N GLY A 553 3.11 -9.26 12.04
CA GLY A 553 3.93 -8.95 10.87
C GLY A 553 3.62 -7.62 10.18
N HIS A 554 2.79 -6.75 10.77
CA HIS A 554 2.42 -5.46 10.18
C HIS A 554 3.43 -4.35 10.48
N PRO A 555 3.60 -3.38 9.56
CA PRO A 555 4.47 -2.23 9.78
C PRO A 555 4.02 -1.38 10.97
N ARG A 556 4.97 -0.67 11.59
CA ARG A 556 4.67 0.32 12.64
C ARG A 556 3.77 1.43 12.08
N VAL A 557 2.91 1.98 12.93
CA VAL A 557 2.12 3.17 12.57
C VAL A 557 3.07 4.30 12.15
N GLY A 558 2.77 4.91 11.00
CA GLY A 558 3.60 5.96 10.39
C GLY A 558 4.89 5.49 9.73
N MET A 559 5.20 4.19 9.71
CA MET A 559 6.42 3.65 9.05
C MET A 559 6.44 3.97 7.55
N ALA A 560 5.31 3.79 6.85
CA ALA A 560 5.18 4.14 5.44
C ALA A 560 5.46 5.64 5.20
N ALA A 561 4.87 6.52 6.02
CA ALA A 561 5.08 7.96 5.92
C ALA A 561 6.54 8.36 6.21
N ARG A 562 7.18 7.74 7.22
CA ARG A 562 8.60 7.97 7.52
C ARG A 562 9.51 7.51 6.37
N LEU A 563 9.25 6.33 5.81
CA LEU A 563 10.00 5.81 4.66
C LEU A 563 9.81 6.70 3.43
N GLN A 564 8.58 7.08 3.10
CA GLN A 564 8.30 8.01 2.01
C GLN A 564 8.97 9.38 2.22
N GLN A 565 8.99 9.88 3.46
CA GLN A 565 9.70 11.11 3.81
C GLN A 565 11.21 10.96 3.60
N ALA A 566 11.80 9.83 4.02
CA ALA A 566 13.20 9.52 3.75
C ALA A 566 13.46 9.44 2.23
N CYS A 567 12.56 8.82 1.44
CA CYS A 567 12.68 8.76 -0.03
C CYS A 567 12.70 10.16 -0.65
N ARG A 568 11.82 11.05 -0.17
CA ARG A 568 11.75 12.43 -0.64
C ARG A 568 13.01 13.22 -0.25
N GLN A 569 13.50 13.04 0.97
CA GLN A 569 14.75 13.66 1.43
C GLN A 569 15.94 13.20 0.58
N MET A 570 16.06 11.90 0.31
CA MET A 570 17.12 11.37 -0.57
C MET A 570 16.99 11.85 -2.01
N SER A 571 15.76 11.98 -2.52
CA SER A 571 15.51 12.49 -3.87
C SER A 571 15.79 14.00 -3.98
N ALA A 572 15.76 14.73 -2.86
CA ALA A 572 16.11 16.15 -2.80
C ALA A 572 17.62 16.40 -2.73
N VAL A 573 18.43 15.38 -2.43
CA VAL A 573 19.89 15.46 -2.51
C VAL A 573 20.30 15.57 -3.97
N ASP A 574 21.10 16.58 -4.29
CA ASP A 574 21.54 16.94 -5.65
C ASP A 574 23.04 16.73 -5.91
N SER A 575 23.78 16.24 -4.89
CA SER A 575 25.23 16.05 -4.92
C SER A 575 25.65 14.72 -4.29
N TRP A 576 26.82 14.22 -4.71
CA TRP A 576 27.38 13.00 -4.15
C TRP A 576 27.78 13.17 -2.68
N GLU A 577 28.35 14.32 -2.32
CA GLU A 577 28.77 14.63 -0.95
C GLU A 577 27.58 14.60 0.00
N GLY A 578 26.49 15.29 -0.36
CA GLY A 578 25.26 15.26 0.42
C GLY A 578 24.65 13.85 0.50
N TYR A 579 24.81 13.04 -0.53
CA TYR A 579 24.31 11.66 -0.55
C TYR A 579 25.10 10.74 0.38
N LEU A 580 26.43 10.83 0.35
CA LEU A 580 27.30 10.06 1.24
C LEU A 580 27.11 10.47 2.70
N GLU A 581 26.98 11.78 2.96
CA GLU A 581 26.68 12.31 4.29
C GLU A 581 25.32 11.82 4.80
N HIS A 582 24.29 11.82 3.95
CA HIS A 582 22.97 11.31 4.30
C HIS A 582 22.99 9.81 4.64
N LEU A 583 23.77 9.02 3.92
CA LEU A 583 23.97 7.59 4.21
C LEU A 583 24.85 7.34 5.45
N GLY A 584 25.48 8.37 5.99
CA GLY A 584 26.39 8.27 7.13
C GLY A 584 27.72 7.59 6.82
N VAL A 585 28.04 7.34 5.55
CA VAL A 585 29.27 6.66 5.09
C VAL A 585 30.24 7.65 4.45
N MET A 586 31.54 7.40 4.57
CA MET A 586 32.58 8.26 3.97
C MET A 586 32.39 9.75 4.28
N ARG A 587 32.03 10.08 5.53
CA ARG A 587 31.72 11.45 5.96
C ARG A 587 32.92 12.37 5.72
N GLY A 588 32.65 13.54 5.14
CA GLY A 588 33.70 14.51 4.81
C GLY A 588 34.48 14.22 3.53
N ALA A 589 34.07 13.23 2.72
CA ALA A 589 34.63 13.02 1.39
C ALA A 589 34.33 14.23 0.48
N GLY A 590 35.35 15.02 0.17
CA GLY A 590 35.25 16.14 -0.77
C GLY A 590 35.13 15.70 -2.23
N GLN A 591 34.90 16.66 -3.13
CA GLN A 591 34.72 16.44 -4.57
C GLN A 591 35.85 15.63 -5.20
N ALA A 592 37.10 15.91 -4.82
CA ALA A 592 38.28 15.21 -5.35
C ALA A 592 38.25 13.71 -5.02
N ALA A 593 37.86 13.38 -3.78
CA ALA A 593 37.78 12.00 -3.33
C ALA A 593 36.68 11.24 -4.07
N VAL A 594 35.48 11.85 -4.20
CA VAL A 594 34.37 11.23 -4.93
C VAL A 594 34.69 11.11 -6.43
N SER A 595 35.28 12.13 -7.02
CA SER A 595 35.74 12.12 -8.41
C SER A 595 36.75 10.99 -8.65
N ALA A 596 37.71 10.79 -7.73
CA ALA A 596 38.63 9.66 -7.80
C ALA A 596 37.90 8.31 -7.71
N MET A 597 36.95 8.15 -6.79
CA MET A 597 36.17 6.91 -6.65
C MET A 597 35.35 6.58 -7.91
N LEU A 598 34.75 7.59 -8.56
CA LEU A 598 33.99 7.39 -9.80
C LEU A 598 34.89 7.03 -10.99
N ARG A 599 36.12 7.57 -11.04
CA ARG A 599 37.13 7.18 -12.04
C ARG A 599 37.59 5.75 -11.83
N GLU A 600 37.91 5.39 -10.60
CA GLU A 600 38.26 4.01 -10.21
C GLU A 600 37.12 3.04 -10.55
N SER A 601 35.88 3.42 -10.26
CA SER A 601 34.69 2.61 -10.54
C SER A 601 34.54 2.27 -12.02
N VAL A 602 34.86 3.18 -12.94
CA VAL A 602 34.85 2.89 -14.39
C VAL A 602 35.89 1.84 -14.73
N GLN A 603 37.13 2.00 -14.25
CA GLN A 603 38.21 1.04 -14.54
C GLN A 603 37.90 -0.35 -13.95
N LEU A 604 37.40 -0.39 -12.71
CA LEU A 604 37.05 -1.62 -12.03
C LEU A 604 35.84 -2.32 -12.68
N SER A 605 34.89 -1.53 -13.19
CA SER A 605 33.72 -2.04 -13.91
C SER A 605 34.10 -2.73 -15.22
N GLU A 606 35.09 -2.20 -15.95
CA GLU A 606 35.66 -2.85 -17.14
C GLU A 606 36.41 -4.13 -16.75
N LYS A 607 37.27 -4.06 -15.72
CA LYS A 607 38.04 -5.21 -15.23
C LYS A 607 37.15 -6.36 -14.73
N ARG A 608 36.03 -6.03 -14.06
CA ARG A 608 35.04 -6.99 -13.57
C ARG A 608 34.04 -7.42 -14.64
N GLY A 609 34.14 -6.89 -15.86
CA GLY A 609 33.31 -7.28 -17.00
C GLY A 609 31.86 -6.80 -16.92
N TYR A 610 31.56 -5.76 -16.14
CA TYR A 610 30.21 -5.18 -16.09
C TYR A 610 29.87 -4.41 -17.36
N HIS A 611 30.88 -3.86 -18.02
CA HIS A 611 30.77 -3.32 -19.36
C HIS A 611 32.02 -3.67 -20.15
N LYS A 612 31.93 -3.61 -21.48
CA LYS A 612 33.09 -3.75 -22.37
C LYS A 612 33.34 -2.44 -23.09
N ARG A 613 34.61 -2.13 -23.33
CA ARG A 613 35.01 -0.93 -24.08
C ARG A 613 34.37 -0.84 -25.46
N GLU A 614 34.24 -1.96 -26.14
CA GLU A 614 33.56 -2.09 -27.43
C GLU A 614 32.08 -1.70 -27.37
N ASP A 615 31.38 -2.08 -26.29
CA ASP A 615 29.97 -1.72 -26.10
C ASP A 615 29.81 -0.21 -25.88
N VAL A 616 30.78 0.43 -25.23
CA VAL A 616 30.80 1.89 -25.03
C VAL A 616 31.06 2.62 -26.36
N LEU A 617 32.01 2.13 -27.17
CA LEU A 617 32.28 2.69 -28.50
C LEU A 617 31.07 2.55 -29.44
N ARG A 618 30.33 1.43 -29.37
CA ARG A 618 29.07 1.27 -30.11
C ARG A 618 27.97 2.26 -29.70
N ARG A 619 28.11 2.99 -28.59
CA ARG A 619 27.14 4.01 -28.16
C ARG A 619 27.41 5.39 -28.74
N ILE A 620 28.61 5.65 -29.26
CA ILE A 620 28.93 6.91 -29.94
C ILE A 620 28.63 6.87 -31.45
N GLY A 621 28.36 5.70 -32.02
CA GLY A 621 28.05 5.53 -33.43
C GLY A 621 28.21 4.08 -33.90
N ASP A 622 28.66 3.91 -35.15
CA ASP A 622 28.96 2.60 -35.70
C ASP A 622 30.23 1.96 -35.09
N HIS A 623 30.56 0.75 -35.54
CA HIS A 623 31.71 -0.02 -35.07
C HIS A 623 33.07 0.51 -35.54
N THR A 624 33.10 1.59 -36.34
CA THR A 624 34.35 2.20 -36.85
C THR A 624 34.91 3.26 -35.90
N LYS A 625 34.11 3.69 -34.91
CA LYS A 625 34.50 4.73 -33.95
C LYS A 625 35.60 4.27 -33.00
N THR A 626 36.56 5.17 -32.79
CA THR A 626 37.79 4.94 -32.03
C THR A 626 37.74 5.59 -30.65
N TRP A 627 38.76 5.33 -29.84
CA TRP A 627 38.90 6.00 -28.55
C TRP A 627 39.14 7.51 -28.69
N ASP A 628 39.77 7.94 -29.79
CA ASP A 628 40.01 9.36 -30.06
C ASP A 628 38.69 10.11 -30.33
N ASP A 629 37.75 9.48 -31.06
CA ASP A 629 36.39 9.99 -31.22
C ASP A 629 35.69 10.18 -29.87
N LEU A 630 35.92 9.28 -28.91
CA LEU A 630 35.33 9.37 -27.57
C LEU A 630 35.94 10.53 -26.76
N CYS A 631 37.25 10.75 -26.89
CA CYS A 631 37.94 11.91 -26.31
C CYS A 631 37.47 13.23 -26.94
N GLU A 632 37.17 13.26 -28.24
CA GLU A 632 36.56 14.42 -28.90
C GLU A 632 35.13 14.68 -28.40
N LEU A 633 34.31 13.65 -28.30
CA LEU A 633 32.96 13.76 -27.74
C LEU A 633 33.02 14.30 -26.31
N ARG A 634 34.00 13.86 -25.52
CA ARG A 634 34.21 14.37 -24.17
C ARG A 634 34.56 15.86 -24.17
N ARG A 635 35.54 16.29 -24.99
CA ARG A 635 35.90 17.72 -25.13
C ARG A 635 34.73 18.59 -25.56
N LYS A 636 33.86 18.07 -26.44
CA LYS A 636 32.65 18.78 -26.89
C LYS A 636 31.62 18.97 -25.77
N LYS A 637 31.44 17.96 -24.92
CA LYS A 637 30.47 18.00 -23.81
C LYS A 637 30.99 18.67 -22.54
N ASP A 638 32.31 18.68 -22.35
CA ASP A 638 33.00 19.30 -21.21
C ASP A 638 34.15 20.21 -21.70
N PRO A 639 33.83 21.46 -22.10
CA PRO A 639 34.83 22.39 -22.67
C PRO A 639 35.94 22.77 -21.69
N GLN A 640 35.74 22.60 -20.37
CA GLN A 640 36.80 22.86 -19.37
C GLN A 640 38.00 21.92 -19.58
N MET A 641 37.76 20.68 -20.03
CA MET A 641 38.82 19.72 -20.36
C MET A 641 39.71 20.17 -21.54
N ALA A 642 39.19 21.02 -22.44
CA ALA A 642 39.97 21.52 -23.58
C ALA A 642 41.05 22.55 -23.16
N SER A 643 40.93 23.15 -21.98
CA SER A 643 41.88 24.12 -21.44
C SER A 643 43.08 23.50 -20.72
N GLU A 644 43.02 22.21 -20.37
CA GLU A 644 44.03 21.52 -19.56
C GLU A 644 45.10 20.75 -20.35
N GLY A 645 45.08 20.84 -21.69
CA GLY A 645 46.24 20.51 -22.54
C GLY A 645 46.87 19.12 -22.35
N GLY A 646 46.19 18.05 -22.80
CA GLY A 646 46.84 16.74 -22.95
C GLY A 646 45.90 15.66 -23.50
N ILE A 647 46.38 14.87 -24.46
CA ILE A 647 45.70 13.65 -24.94
C ILE A 647 45.95 12.53 -23.91
N PRO A 648 44.93 11.95 -23.25
CA PRO A 648 45.15 10.80 -22.38
C PRO A 648 45.40 9.53 -23.21
N LYS A 649 46.56 8.89 -23.00
CA LYS A 649 46.82 7.51 -23.47
C LYS A 649 45.98 6.51 -22.67
N ALA A 650 45.63 5.40 -23.32
CA ALA A 650 44.90 4.28 -22.72
C ALA A 650 45.49 3.84 -21.37
N ALA A 651 44.62 3.62 -20.38
CA ALA A 651 45.01 3.13 -19.07
C ALA A 651 45.74 1.78 -19.17
N SER A 652 46.98 1.72 -18.68
CA SER A 652 47.61 0.47 -18.24
C SER A 652 47.15 0.14 -16.82
N PRO A 653 47.08 -1.15 -16.44
CA PRO A 653 46.65 -1.56 -15.11
C PRO A 653 47.62 -1.01 -14.05
N VAL A 654 47.11 -0.18 -13.14
CA VAL A 654 47.87 0.33 -11.99
C VAL A 654 47.98 -0.79 -10.95
N ALA A 655 49.21 -1.13 -10.56
CA ALA A 655 49.51 -2.05 -9.48
C ALA A 655 49.08 -1.47 -8.12
N PRO A 656 48.68 -2.31 -7.14
CA PRO A 656 48.26 -1.83 -5.83
C PRO A 656 49.44 -1.14 -5.14
N ALA A 657 49.19 0.05 -4.59
CA ALA A 657 50.18 0.76 -3.78
C ALA A 657 50.49 -0.08 -2.52
N ALA A 658 51.75 -0.50 -2.42
CA ALA A 658 52.27 -1.25 -1.29
C ALA A 658 52.11 -0.45 0.02
N ALA A 659 51.50 -1.09 1.01
CA ALA A 659 51.49 -0.64 2.39
C ALA A 659 52.93 -0.50 2.90
N ARG A 660 53.26 0.66 3.49
CA ARG A 660 54.47 0.81 4.31
C ARG A 660 54.13 0.46 5.76
N SER A 661 55.01 -0.35 6.34
CA SER A 661 54.99 -0.84 7.71
C SER A 661 55.59 0.15 8.72
N THR A 662 54.86 0.33 9.84
CA THR A 662 55.31 0.48 11.26
C THR A 662 56.18 1.68 11.68
N PRO A 663 56.11 2.20 12.95
CA PRO A 663 55.96 1.39 14.17
C PRO A 663 54.98 1.87 15.25
N SER A 664 54.86 0.94 16.19
CA SER A 664 54.03 0.78 17.37
C SER A 664 54.26 1.79 18.52
N SER A 665 53.26 1.77 19.42
CA SER A 665 53.31 1.97 20.88
C SER A 665 52.88 3.33 21.43
N PRO A 666 52.48 3.43 22.72
CA PRO A 666 51.06 3.50 23.07
C PRO A 666 50.76 4.67 24.03
N VAL A 667 49.60 5.31 23.93
CA VAL A 667 49.09 6.09 25.07
C VAL A 667 47.60 5.84 25.22
N ALA A 668 47.30 4.98 26.19
CA ALA A 668 46.01 4.88 26.81
C ALA A 668 45.59 6.24 27.39
N ARG A 669 44.35 6.66 27.12
CA ARG A 669 43.57 7.43 28.08
C ARG A 669 42.17 6.82 28.15
N GLN A 670 41.92 6.18 29.30
CA GLN A 670 40.61 5.84 29.80
C GLN A 670 39.75 7.11 29.85
N LEU A 671 38.55 7.05 29.27
CA LEU A 671 37.41 7.81 29.77
C LEU A 671 36.26 6.82 29.95
N SER A 672 35.84 6.71 31.20
CA SER A 672 34.95 5.70 31.74
C SER A 672 33.49 5.90 31.34
N ALA A 673 32.73 4.80 31.44
CA ALA A 673 31.28 4.76 31.43
C ALA A 673 30.69 5.82 32.38
N GLY A 674 30.18 6.92 31.81
CA GLY A 674 29.63 8.02 32.60
C GLY A 674 29.58 9.36 31.86
N SER A 675 28.93 9.42 30.69
CA SER A 675 28.54 10.73 30.09
C SER A 675 27.32 10.68 29.14
N ILE A 676 26.56 9.58 29.11
CA ILE A 676 25.28 9.49 28.38
C ILE A 676 24.06 9.86 29.26
N ARG A 677 24.29 10.38 30.47
CA ARG A 677 23.22 10.83 31.40
C ARG A 677 23.08 12.35 31.56
N GLN A 678 23.81 13.17 30.81
CA GLN A 678 23.75 14.65 30.91
C GLN A 678 23.15 15.38 29.70
N LEU A 679 22.43 14.69 28.81
CA LEU A 679 21.69 15.31 27.70
C LEU A 679 20.15 15.20 27.84
N VAL A 680 19.63 15.13 29.07
CA VAL A 680 18.19 15.10 29.36
C VAL A 680 17.71 16.20 30.32
N CYS A 681 18.55 17.12 30.81
CA CYS A 681 18.07 18.18 31.72
C CYS A 681 18.79 19.53 31.54
N ALA A 682 18.36 20.30 30.52
CA ALA A 682 18.48 21.76 30.37
C ALA A 682 17.89 22.06 28.96
N VAL A 683 16.83 22.82 28.71
CA VAL A 683 16.31 24.03 29.34
C VAL A 683 14.82 24.13 28.95
N ARG A 684 13.96 24.34 29.96
CA ARG A 684 12.62 24.92 29.82
C ARG A 684 12.79 26.43 30.09
N GLU A 685 12.09 27.25 29.30
CA GLU A 685 11.86 28.70 29.45
C GLU A 685 12.99 29.68 29.05
N LYS A 686 12.77 30.40 27.95
CA LYS A 686 12.59 31.87 27.95
C LYS A 686 12.11 32.39 26.59
N SER A 687 11.06 33.20 26.64
CA SER A 687 10.46 33.93 25.52
C SER A 687 11.07 35.34 25.36
N HIS A 688 10.99 35.86 24.12
CA HIS A 688 11.12 37.25 23.64
C HIS A 688 12.47 37.99 23.77
N LYS A 689 13.12 38.26 22.62
CA LYS A 689 13.18 39.61 21.98
C LYS A 689 13.90 39.58 20.62
N THR A 690 13.35 40.40 19.73
CA THR A 690 13.59 40.66 18.30
C THR A 690 14.99 41.24 17.99
N THR A 691 15.56 40.98 16.78
CA THR A 691 15.97 41.97 15.74
C THR A 691 16.59 41.25 14.51
N ASP A 692 15.80 41.10 13.43
CA ASP A 692 16.05 41.48 12.02
C ASP A 692 17.52 41.72 11.53
N LEU A 693 18.02 41.31 10.35
CA LEU A 693 17.43 41.01 9.03
C LEU A 693 18.47 40.41 8.04
N ARG A 694 17.95 39.59 7.10
CA ARG A 694 18.32 39.44 5.66
C ARG A 694 19.56 38.61 5.26
N LYS A 695 19.33 37.30 5.04
CA LYS A 695 19.53 36.54 3.77
C LYS A 695 19.91 35.06 4.02
N ILE A 696 18.93 34.20 4.32
CA ILE A 696 19.01 32.75 4.05
C ILE A 696 17.62 32.30 3.57
N GLY A 697 17.57 31.57 2.46
CA GLY A 697 16.36 31.20 1.73
C GLY A 697 15.46 30.19 2.45
N ASN A 698 14.27 30.66 2.82
CA ASN A 698 12.96 30.01 2.97
C ASN A 698 12.86 28.51 3.30
N ILE A 699 12.91 28.20 4.61
CA ILE A 699 12.06 27.16 5.19
C ILE A 699 10.68 27.80 5.38
N THR A 700 9.65 27.36 4.64
CA THR A 700 8.29 27.86 4.87
C THR A 700 7.70 27.19 6.11
N PRO A 701 7.29 27.95 7.15
CA PRO A 701 6.58 27.37 8.29
C PRO A 701 5.22 26.85 7.82
N LYS A 702 4.84 25.65 8.27
CA LYS A 702 3.56 25.02 7.91
C LYS A 702 2.39 25.98 8.23
N PRO A 703 1.50 26.29 7.27
CA PRO A 703 0.41 27.24 7.46
C PRO A 703 -0.62 26.73 8.47
N ARG A 704 -0.94 27.58 9.46
CA ARG A 704 -1.93 27.33 10.54
C ARG A 704 -3.36 27.76 10.19
N LYS A 705 -3.50 28.51 9.10
CA LYS A 705 -4.78 29.12 8.68
C LYS A 705 -5.29 28.41 7.43
N LEU A 706 -6.55 28.02 7.47
CA LEU A 706 -7.29 27.42 6.37
C LEU A 706 -8.25 28.43 5.78
N PHE A 707 -8.38 28.37 4.47
CA PHE A 707 -9.42 29.00 3.68
C PHE A 707 -10.46 27.94 3.31
N VAL A 708 -11.70 28.20 3.65
CA VAL A 708 -12.83 27.29 3.46
C VAL A 708 -13.81 27.96 2.51
N ALA A 709 -13.87 27.50 1.26
CA ALA A 709 -14.80 27.97 0.23
C ALA A 709 -15.98 27.01 0.03
N GLY A 710 -17.08 27.51 -0.53
CA GLY A 710 -18.28 26.71 -0.76
C GLY A 710 -19.21 26.62 0.45
N LEU A 711 -19.03 27.49 1.45
CA LEU A 711 -19.90 27.57 2.61
C LEU A 711 -21.31 28.02 2.19
N PRO A 712 -22.38 27.35 2.65
CA PRO A 712 -23.74 27.87 2.53
C PRO A 712 -23.86 29.27 3.15
N PHE A 713 -24.64 30.16 2.52
CA PHE A 713 -24.77 31.56 2.97
C PHE A 713 -25.35 31.74 4.38
N ARG A 714 -25.94 30.67 4.94
CA ARG A 714 -26.49 30.59 6.30
C ARG A 714 -25.45 30.24 7.38
N VAL A 715 -24.25 29.78 7.01
CA VAL A 715 -23.20 29.40 7.96
C VAL A 715 -22.67 30.64 8.68
N SER A 716 -22.71 30.61 10.02
CA SER A 716 -22.16 31.65 10.90
C SER A 716 -20.73 31.31 11.34
N ASP A 717 -20.03 32.29 11.91
CA ASP A 717 -18.68 32.12 12.47
C ASP A 717 -18.65 31.00 13.52
N ALA A 718 -19.69 30.91 14.37
CA ALA A 718 -19.83 29.87 15.39
C ALA A 718 -20.04 28.47 14.77
N ASN A 719 -20.83 28.35 13.70
CA ASN A 719 -21.02 27.08 13.01
C ASN A 719 -19.73 26.62 12.33
N LEU A 720 -18.98 27.56 11.74
CA LEU A 720 -17.68 27.28 11.14
C LEU A 720 -16.65 26.88 12.22
N GLN A 721 -16.67 27.50 13.40
CA GLN A 721 -15.81 27.10 14.51
C GLN A 721 -16.12 25.68 14.97
N HIS A 722 -17.39 25.38 15.26
CA HIS A 722 -17.83 24.04 15.71
C HIS A 722 -17.50 22.95 14.69
N ALA A 723 -17.62 23.23 13.38
CA ALA A 723 -17.29 22.25 12.34
C ALA A 723 -15.79 21.89 12.31
N TYR A 724 -14.92 22.76 12.80
CA TYR A 724 -13.47 22.59 12.73
C TYR A 724 -12.79 22.29 14.09
N MET A 725 -13.49 22.48 15.21
CA MET A 725 -13.03 22.12 16.56
C MET A 725 -12.65 20.62 16.75
N PRO A 726 -13.29 19.64 16.08
CA PRO A 726 -12.90 18.23 16.22
C PRO A 726 -11.44 17.93 15.79
N PHE A 727 -10.84 18.80 14.98
CA PHE A 727 -9.47 18.60 14.47
C PHE A 727 -8.39 19.28 15.32
N GLY A 728 -8.77 20.11 16.30
CA GLY A 728 -7.84 20.80 17.20
C GLY A 728 -8.39 22.12 17.74
N GLU A 729 -7.61 22.77 18.62
CA GLU A 729 -7.98 24.07 19.21
C GLU A 729 -8.01 25.17 18.14
N VAL A 730 -9.21 25.64 17.79
CA VAL A 730 -9.45 26.72 16.83
C VAL A 730 -9.31 28.06 17.54
N THR A 731 -8.30 28.84 17.17
CA THR A 731 -8.05 30.18 17.72
C THR A 731 -8.93 31.26 17.09
N GLU A 732 -9.29 31.11 15.81
CA GLU A 732 -10.16 32.06 15.10
C GLU A 732 -10.95 31.33 14.01
N ALA A 733 -12.26 31.55 13.91
CA ALA A 733 -13.07 31.14 12.76
C ALA A 733 -13.94 32.32 12.32
N LYS A 734 -13.87 32.69 11.04
CA LYS A 734 -14.55 33.89 10.52
C LYS A 734 -15.09 33.67 9.12
N VAL A 735 -16.41 33.79 8.95
CA VAL A 735 -17.09 33.79 7.65
C VAL A 735 -17.04 35.20 7.07
N VAL A 736 -16.57 35.32 5.83
CA VAL A 736 -16.44 36.62 5.17
C VAL A 736 -17.81 37.07 4.66
N LYS A 737 -18.24 38.25 5.09
CA LYS A 737 -19.49 38.89 4.68
C LYS A 737 -19.21 40.11 3.80
N ASP A 738 -20.13 40.43 2.90
CA ASP A 738 -20.08 41.64 2.09
C ASP A 738 -20.31 42.88 2.97
N ALA A 739 -19.42 43.87 2.88
CA ALA A 739 -19.45 45.07 3.71
C ALA A 739 -20.65 45.98 3.44
N SER A 740 -21.26 45.89 2.25
CA SER A 740 -22.40 46.72 1.83
C SER A 740 -23.76 46.09 2.15
N THR A 741 -23.87 44.76 2.14
CA THR A 741 -25.14 44.03 2.31
C THR A 741 -25.21 43.15 3.55
N GLY A 742 -24.09 42.94 4.26
CA GLY A 742 -24.00 42.09 5.45
C GLY A 742 -24.19 40.59 5.20
N LYS A 743 -24.38 40.17 3.94
CA LYS A 743 -24.61 38.78 3.55
C LYS A 743 -23.29 38.02 3.39
N SER A 744 -23.28 36.73 3.72
CA SER A 744 -22.10 35.86 3.57
C SER A 744 -21.65 35.79 2.11
N ARG A 745 -20.34 35.77 1.88
CA ARG A 745 -19.74 35.55 0.56
C ARG A 745 -19.50 34.07 0.24
N GLY A 746 -19.96 33.18 1.12
CA GLY A 746 -19.86 31.73 0.92
C GLY A 746 -18.44 31.16 1.12
N PHE A 747 -17.59 31.89 1.85
CA PHE A 747 -16.28 31.40 2.27
C PHE A 747 -15.87 32.00 3.62
N GLY A 748 -14.96 31.33 4.31
CA GLY A 748 -14.47 31.72 5.61
C GLY A 748 -13.04 31.25 5.86
N PHE A 749 -12.48 31.69 6.98
CA PHE A 749 -11.15 31.31 7.40
C PHE A 749 -11.19 30.67 8.78
N VAL A 750 -10.37 29.63 8.96
CA VAL A 750 -10.21 28.94 10.25
C VAL A 750 -8.73 28.89 10.59
N THR A 751 -8.34 29.41 11.75
CA THR A 751 -6.97 29.38 12.25
C THR A 751 -6.89 28.44 13.44
N PHE A 752 -5.97 27.49 13.38
CA PHE A 752 -5.66 26.58 14.46
C PHE A 752 -4.46 27.07 15.26
N LYS A 753 -4.41 26.71 16.53
CA LYS A 753 -3.25 26.93 17.40
C LYS A 753 -2.01 26.21 16.85
N ASP A 754 -2.20 24.96 16.44
CA ASP A 754 -1.15 24.07 15.94
C ASP A 754 -1.28 23.81 14.42
N PRO A 755 -0.16 23.86 13.65
CA PRO A 755 -0.18 23.67 12.20
C PRO A 755 -0.55 22.25 11.76
N GLU A 756 -0.35 21.27 12.64
CA GLU A 756 -0.68 19.86 12.37
C GLU A 756 -2.21 19.65 12.39
N CYS A 757 -2.92 20.35 13.28
CA CYS A 757 -4.38 20.38 13.30
C CYS A 757 -4.96 21.02 12.03
N ALA A 758 -4.34 22.08 11.50
CA ALA A 758 -4.75 22.67 10.23
C ALA A 758 -4.54 21.70 9.04
N ALA A 759 -3.45 20.94 9.03
CA ALA A 759 -3.21 19.94 7.99
C ALA A 759 -4.21 18.77 8.06
N ALA A 760 -4.45 18.24 9.26
CA ALA A 760 -5.43 17.18 9.48
C ALA A 760 -6.85 17.64 9.13
N ALA A 761 -7.24 18.85 9.54
CA ALA A 761 -8.53 19.43 9.19
C ALA A 761 -8.69 19.59 7.68
N LYS A 762 -7.67 20.09 6.96
CA LYS A 762 -7.70 20.20 5.50
C LYS A 762 -7.91 18.84 4.83
N GLU A 763 -7.18 17.82 5.25
CA GLU A 763 -7.27 16.47 4.67
C GLU A 763 -8.66 15.85 4.85
N HIS A 764 -9.28 16.05 6.01
CA HIS A 764 -10.57 15.43 6.32
C HIS A 764 -11.78 16.24 5.86
N THR A 765 -11.65 17.57 5.73
CA THR A 765 -12.78 18.44 5.38
C THR A 765 -12.78 18.91 3.93
N ASN A 766 -11.66 18.81 3.21
CA ASN A 766 -11.62 19.18 1.80
C ASN A 766 -12.44 18.21 0.95
N GLY A 767 -13.49 18.72 0.30
CA GLY A 767 -14.45 17.91 -0.47
C GLY A 767 -15.59 17.32 0.37
N SER A 768 -15.56 17.51 1.70
CA SER A 768 -16.66 17.12 2.59
C SER A 768 -17.90 17.99 2.37
N VAL A 769 -19.08 17.46 2.72
CA VAL A 769 -20.34 18.18 2.61
C VAL A 769 -20.64 18.85 3.94
N LEU A 770 -20.76 20.18 3.93
CA LEU A 770 -21.20 20.97 5.06
C LEU A 770 -22.54 21.62 4.70
N ASP A 771 -23.61 21.21 5.38
CA ASP A 771 -24.97 21.73 5.17
C ASP A 771 -25.45 21.61 3.70
N ASN A 772 -25.26 20.43 3.08
CA ASN A 772 -25.61 20.11 1.68
C ASN A 772 -24.82 20.89 0.61
N ARG A 773 -23.64 21.43 0.94
CA ARG A 773 -22.66 21.90 -0.06
C ARG A 773 -21.28 21.35 0.20
N LYS A 774 -20.61 20.91 -0.89
CA LYS A 774 -19.20 20.52 -0.84
C LYS A 774 -18.34 21.74 -0.54
N VAL A 775 -17.54 21.65 0.52
CA VAL A 775 -16.59 22.70 0.88
C VAL A 775 -15.22 22.38 0.32
N LYS A 776 -14.56 23.40 -0.23
CA LYS A 776 -13.17 23.32 -0.68
C LYS A 776 -12.28 23.97 0.36
N VAL A 777 -11.31 23.23 0.87
CA VAL A 777 -10.45 23.66 1.98
C VAL A 777 -9.02 23.69 1.51
N ASP A 778 -8.42 24.87 1.53
CA ASP A 778 -7.02 25.09 1.21
C ASP A 778 -6.29 25.84 2.31
N PHE A 779 -4.96 25.78 2.33
CA PHE A 779 -4.21 26.64 3.22
C PHE A 779 -4.38 28.09 2.77
N ALA A 780 -4.73 28.97 3.71
CA ALA A 780 -4.85 30.38 3.43
C ALA A 780 -3.46 30.91 3.05
N ARG A 781 -3.37 31.54 1.87
CA ARG A 781 -2.14 32.14 1.35
C ARG A 781 -1.76 33.41 2.10
#